data_AF-A0A511KAZ1-F1
#
_entry.id   AF-A0A511KAZ1-F1
#
_cell.length_a   1.000
_cell.length_b   1.000
_cell.length_c   1.000
_cell.angle_alpha   90.00
_cell.angle_beta   90.00
_cell.angle_gamma   90.00
#
_symmetry.space_group_name_H-M   'P 1'
#
loop_
_entity.id
_entity.type
_entity.pdbx_description
1 polymer ?
#
loop_
_entity_poly.entity_id
_entity_poly.type
_entity_poly.pdbx_seq_one_letter_code
_entity_poly.pdbx_strand_id
1 'polypeptide(L)'
;MQTSPSAGLLASTSSQSIAVPRQFRPGAHVEYVLLAEFDIDQGSVLRHQYPCPTGTDEHLLAEHMLPDGAHDRPEDWTVFYLGQIPPLTVDRALLAKTRTELKGKGKAIDGDEAHVEAGEEENGLLHVMSLVRTKKDASVRRGALVKALAVVTRNPYIQIFKPALLFALEDYFNNPSLSVLSHLYDSLNSMDTSGLPSLTRDERLVLRNSERKDLFEEKFLAAAAAAADLAEESGGGRAQSPKRRVASGGSALALGDVGPGHGEEVLPSSRPASTEGSEQLRGIPSSDSLASASFGSAHSPSVGASAAASRDDLPLHGGRSSRANTINSMDDGRSGWSQTYASAVPPPPLPNRQSSGAATTKSAESSSRSQASPTMSHRVGGAGARPKDTHFFETKVVYNGISIPVKIPLAIFPSEIGDYSLIKLVQTFSGPTSLAPGPILPQLHTSGSNTPAVIVLLNAILTGHRVVFLGHQQPAGRVAELVLAACALASGSGAVLQGFEERAFPYTNLSNLDNLQNVPGFIAGVCNPAFADRPSWWDVLCNLETGKVVVSKELKPSATAAIGSQTNGSRNTIGRASDFANWASANGGPGARDGVDELGMLNGPANQGGPSGRAADGKGESPDSVFMDEASFAPISNAIQSHYGESVIRARFTDYIYRFVRLASRHEEESTSSTSIGYPCSAFTSGANGGYGAQPSLGSGVVFVDEAAGQRELAINSARIDGWMKTPSYKLYQQSFRQQLRETSMPGFDLMHQVGRLRQSRLVSSSEAVLIFQTLAESVRTDEQVIALLAHFPSHFGGLLPLAFGFFHASPKVRHLTLDLFDQLGAHPTGAKLVSTLNAFHRIAYARLSAERQALLEQLRADQQPQPRDAKVVRERETTVTLQSFAAEVSA
;
A
#
# COMPACT_ATOMS: atom_id res chain seq x y z
N MET A 1 9.42 -59.61 -7.27
CA MET A 1 8.00 -59.69 -6.83
C MET A 1 7.72 -58.38 -6.12
N GLN A 2 7.06 -57.40 -6.73
CA GLN A 2 5.60 -57.35 -7.00
C GLN A 2 4.76 -57.53 -5.72
N THR A 3 4.24 -56.41 -5.21
CA THR A 3 2.80 -56.16 -5.02
C THR A 3 2.57 -54.66 -4.85
N SER A 4 1.63 -54.10 -5.60
CA SER A 4 1.09 -52.76 -5.39
C SER A 4 -0.31 -52.86 -4.79
N PRO A 5 -0.75 -51.85 -4.03
CA PRO A 5 -2.13 -51.37 -4.07
C PRO A 5 -2.12 -49.98 -4.72
N SER A 6 -2.69 -49.78 -5.91
CA SER A 6 -4.12 -49.85 -6.27
C SER A 6 -4.90 -48.67 -5.68
N ALA A 7 -5.32 -47.76 -6.56
CA ALA A 7 -6.07 -46.56 -6.19
C ALA A 7 -7.53 -46.87 -5.81
N GLY A 8 -8.05 -46.18 -4.80
CA GLY A 8 -9.47 -46.15 -4.46
C GLY A 8 -10.09 -44.81 -4.89
N LEU A 9 -11.13 -44.89 -5.71
CA LEU A 9 -12.05 -43.77 -5.98
C LEU A 9 -13.21 -43.78 -4.97
N LEU A 10 -14.06 -42.75 -5.03
CA LEU A 10 -15.17 -42.39 -4.13
C LEU A 10 -14.72 -41.56 -2.90
N ALA A 11 -15.47 -40.55 -2.45
CA ALA A 11 -16.78 -40.07 -2.91
C ALA A 11 -16.78 -38.56 -3.22
N SER A 12 -17.68 -38.12 -4.09
CA SER A 12 -17.85 -36.73 -4.49
C SER A 12 -18.60 -35.92 -3.42
N THR A 13 -17.90 -35.05 -2.70
CA THR A 13 -18.54 -33.92 -2.00
C THR A 13 -18.75 -32.75 -2.96
N SER A 14 -19.81 -31.97 -2.73
CA SER A 14 -20.29 -30.92 -3.62
C SER A 14 -19.24 -29.82 -3.87
N SER A 15 -18.98 -29.52 -5.14
CA SER A 15 -18.16 -28.40 -5.57
C SER A 15 -18.81 -27.06 -5.20
N GLN A 16 -18.44 -26.48 -4.07
CA GLN A 16 -18.77 -25.09 -3.74
C GLN A 16 -18.11 -24.15 -4.76
N SER A 17 -18.92 -23.39 -5.49
CA SER A 17 -18.47 -22.57 -6.61
C SER A 17 -17.84 -21.25 -6.13
N ILE A 18 -16.52 -21.29 -5.94
CA ILE A 18 -15.55 -20.19 -6.10
C ILE A 18 -16.10 -18.79 -5.76
N ALA A 19 -15.82 -18.32 -4.53
CA ALA A 19 -15.96 -16.92 -4.19
C ALA A 19 -14.92 -16.07 -4.95
N VAL A 20 -15.39 -15.32 -5.95
CA VAL A 20 -14.63 -14.22 -6.59
C VAL A 20 -14.13 -13.26 -5.49
N PRO A 21 -12.90 -12.70 -5.56
CA PRO A 21 -12.40 -11.74 -4.57
C PRO A 21 -13.44 -10.64 -4.31
N ARG A 22 -13.86 -10.52 -3.03
CA ARG A 22 -15.11 -9.87 -2.59
C ARG A 22 -15.41 -8.58 -3.36
N GLN A 23 -16.32 -8.71 -4.34
CA GLN A 23 -16.84 -7.57 -5.10
C GLN A 23 -17.55 -6.61 -4.14
N PHE A 24 -17.21 -5.32 -4.18
CA PHE A 24 -17.99 -4.27 -3.52
C PHE A 24 -19.34 -4.11 -4.23
N ARG A 25 -20.29 -4.98 -3.86
CA ARG A 25 -21.70 -4.94 -4.29
C ARG A 25 -22.47 -3.91 -3.44
N PRO A 26 -23.63 -3.39 -3.91
CA PRO A 26 -24.32 -2.25 -3.30
C PRO A 26 -24.98 -2.57 -1.94
N GLY A 27 -24.15 -2.63 -0.90
CA GLY A 27 -24.54 -2.43 0.49
C GLY A 27 -24.54 -0.94 0.85
N ALA A 28 -25.05 -0.62 2.04
CA ALA A 28 -24.96 0.73 2.59
C ALA A 28 -23.49 1.06 2.95
N HIS A 29 -22.99 2.23 2.55
CA HIS A 29 -21.68 2.76 2.95
C HIS A 29 -21.55 2.95 4.46
N VAL A 30 -22.68 3.15 5.14
CA VAL A 30 -22.83 3.35 6.60
C VAL A 30 -23.96 2.47 7.10
N GLU A 31 -23.69 1.68 8.13
CA GLU A 31 -24.69 0.81 8.75
C GLU A 31 -25.47 1.53 9.85
N TYR A 32 -24.81 2.39 10.64
CA TYR A 32 -25.44 3.21 11.67
C TYR A 32 -24.82 4.62 11.76
N VAL A 33 -25.62 5.59 12.18
CA VAL A 33 -25.19 6.86 12.76
C VAL A 33 -25.58 6.86 14.24
N LEU A 34 -24.62 7.16 15.12
CA LEU A 34 -24.78 7.16 16.57
C LEU A 34 -24.53 8.57 17.12
N LEU A 35 -25.26 8.97 18.16
CA LEU A 35 -25.04 10.23 18.87
C LEU A 35 -25.05 10.01 20.39
N ALA A 36 -23.97 10.40 21.04
CA ALA A 36 -23.83 10.44 22.49
C ALA A 36 -23.62 11.89 22.99
N GLU A 37 -24.00 12.17 24.22
CA GLU A 37 -23.68 13.43 24.89
C GLU A 37 -23.34 13.21 26.37
N PHE A 38 -22.63 14.19 26.95
CA PHE A 38 -22.33 14.15 28.37
C PHE A 38 -23.47 14.78 29.18
N ASP A 39 -24.18 13.94 29.92
CA ASP A 39 -25.19 14.33 30.90
C ASP A 39 -24.52 14.63 32.26
N ILE A 40 -24.99 15.67 32.95
CA ILE A 40 -24.37 16.13 34.20
C ILE A 40 -24.67 15.18 35.36
N ASP A 41 -25.86 14.57 35.35
CA ASP A 41 -26.42 13.77 36.42
C ASP A 41 -26.29 12.25 36.09
N GLN A 42 -26.16 11.87 34.80
CA GLN A 42 -26.00 10.48 34.33
C GLN A 42 -24.62 10.14 33.74
N GLY A 43 -23.77 11.11 33.41
CA GLY A 43 -22.48 10.88 32.74
C GLY A 43 -22.60 10.68 31.22
N SER A 44 -21.80 9.78 30.65
CA SER A 44 -21.82 9.50 29.20
C SER A 44 -23.08 8.71 28.82
N VAL A 45 -23.96 9.32 28.00
CA VAL A 45 -25.24 8.73 27.58
C VAL A 45 -25.37 8.72 26.05
N LEU A 46 -25.74 7.57 25.49
CA LEU A 46 -26.11 7.41 24.09
C LEU A 46 -27.57 7.91 23.93
N ARG A 47 -27.79 8.98 23.15
CA ARG A 47 -29.11 9.60 23.03
C ARG A 47 -29.88 9.11 21.81
N HIS A 48 -29.21 8.94 20.67
CA HIS A 48 -29.84 8.56 19.41
C HIS A 48 -29.02 7.52 18.65
N GLN A 49 -29.73 6.57 18.05
CA GLN A 49 -29.20 5.54 17.16
C GLN A 49 -30.08 5.52 15.91
N TYR A 50 -29.47 5.54 14.73
CA TYR A 50 -30.18 5.54 13.44
C TYR A 50 -29.49 4.57 12.47
N PRO A 51 -30.22 3.76 11.66
CA PRO A 51 -31.67 3.77 11.46
C PRO A 51 -32.47 3.03 12.54
N CYS A 52 -31.82 2.14 13.30
CA CYS A 52 -32.40 1.39 14.41
C CYS A 52 -31.41 1.31 15.58
N PRO A 53 -31.83 0.85 16.77
CA PRO A 53 -30.90 0.47 17.82
C PRO A 53 -29.90 -0.59 17.35
N THR A 54 -28.68 -0.54 17.89
CA THR A 54 -27.60 -1.49 17.61
C THR A 54 -27.76 -2.83 18.34
N GLY A 55 -28.54 -2.88 19.43
CA GLY A 55 -28.58 -4.03 20.33
C GLY A 55 -27.33 -4.23 21.19
N THR A 56 -26.41 -3.26 21.15
CA THR A 56 -25.13 -3.22 21.87
C THR A 56 -25.29 -2.48 23.21
N ASP A 57 -24.34 -2.62 24.15
CA ASP A 57 -24.35 -1.87 25.41
C ASP A 57 -24.26 -0.34 25.15
N GLU A 58 -25.35 0.36 25.43
CA GLU A 58 -25.49 1.80 25.14
C GLU A 58 -24.57 2.68 25.99
N HIS A 59 -24.23 2.26 27.21
CA HIS A 59 -23.35 3.02 28.10
C HIS A 59 -21.90 2.84 27.66
N LEU A 60 -21.49 1.60 27.38
CA LEU A 60 -20.16 1.30 26.85
C LEU A 60 -19.91 1.99 25.50
N LEU A 61 -20.93 2.05 24.62
CA LEU A 61 -20.88 2.84 23.38
C LEU A 61 -20.67 4.34 23.65
N ALA A 62 -21.46 4.93 24.56
CA ALA A 62 -21.36 6.36 24.89
C ALA A 62 -19.97 6.71 25.44
N GLU A 63 -19.40 5.85 26.28
CA GLU A 63 -18.05 5.99 26.82
C GLU A 63 -16.95 5.94 25.75
N HIS A 64 -17.04 5.06 24.75
CA HIS A 64 -16.06 5.02 23.64
C HIS A 64 -16.21 6.21 22.68
N MET A 65 -17.40 6.80 22.59
CA MET A 65 -17.66 8.02 21.82
C MET A 65 -17.19 9.30 22.54
N LEU A 66 -17.10 9.29 23.88
CA LEU A 66 -16.78 10.44 24.74
C LEU A 66 -15.50 10.15 25.56
N PRO A 67 -14.30 10.26 24.95
CA PRO A 67 -13.05 9.79 25.55
C PRO A 67 -12.55 10.63 26.74
N ASP A 68 -11.65 10.03 27.53
CA ASP A 68 -10.94 10.68 28.64
C ASP A 68 -10.25 11.97 28.17
N GLY A 69 -10.59 13.10 28.79
CA GLY A 69 -10.04 14.42 28.45
C GLY A 69 -10.69 15.13 27.25
N ALA A 70 -11.78 14.61 26.66
CA ALA A 70 -12.51 15.29 25.58
C ALA A 70 -12.98 16.72 25.95
N HIS A 71 -13.27 16.96 27.23
CA HIS A 71 -13.77 18.24 27.73
C HIS A 71 -12.69 19.34 27.78
N ASP A 72 -11.41 18.99 27.78
CA ASP A 72 -10.30 19.94 27.73
C ASP A 72 -10.03 20.46 26.31
N ARG A 73 -10.67 19.87 25.30
CA ARG A 73 -10.43 20.13 23.87
C ARG A 73 -11.70 20.61 23.18
N PRO A 74 -11.62 21.54 22.20
CA PRO A 74 -12.78 21.96 21.42
C PRO A 74 -13.30 20.83 20.51
N GLU A 75 -12.40 19.96 20.06
CA GLU A 75 -12.66 18.81 19.20
C GLU A 75 -11.65 17.69 19.50
N ASP A 76 -12.10 16.44 19.45
CA ASP A 76 -11.24 15.24 19.42
C ASP A 76 -11.92 14.16 18.54
N TRP A 77 -11.19 13.14 18.14
CA TRP A 77 -11.65 12.07 17.26
C TRP A 77 -11.36 10.72 17.90
N THR A 78 -12.22 9.71 17.79
CA THR A 78 -11.88 8.33 18.20
C THR A 78 -12.21 7.30 17.13
N VAL A 79 -11.49 6.18 17.20
CA VAL A 79 -11.79 4.97 16.44
C VAL A 79 -11.90 3.81 17.41
N PHE A 80 -12.98 3.04 17.29
CA PHE A 80 -13.21 1.79 18.01
C PHE A 80 -14.02 0.84 17.12
N TYR A 81 -14.14 -0.44 17.47
CA TYR A 81 -14.83 -1.42 16.64
C TYR A 81 -15.98 -2.11 17.37
N LEU A 82 -16.96 -2.60 16.61
CA LEU A 82 -18.07 -3.42 17.12
C LEU A 82 -17.93 -4.85 16.57
N GLY A 83 -18.32 -5.83 17.39
CA GLY A 83 -18.19 -7.27 17.12
C GLY A 83 -16.93 -7.94 17.69
N GLN A 84 -16.07 -7.21 18.45
CA GLN A 84 -14.84 -7.78 19.04
C GLN A 84 -15.06 -8.61 20.30
N ILE A 85 -15.99 -8.16 21.14
CA ILE A 85 -16.28 -8.70 22.47
C ILE A 85 -17.80 -8.75 22.66
N PRO A 86 -18.35 -9.66 23.49
CA PRO A 86 -19.79 -9.82 23.63
C PRO A 86 -20.56 -8.51 23.94
N PRO A 87 -20.09 -7.59 24.81
CA PRO A 87 -20.77 -6.32 25.07
C PRO A 87 -20.77 -5.33 23.90
N LEU A 88 -19.88 -5.51 22.91
CA LEU A 88 -19.79 -4.70 21.70
C LEU A 88 -20.37 -5.42 20.45
N THR A 89 -21.11 -6.52 20.63
CA THR A 89 -21.81 -7.21 19.53
C THR A 89 -23.06 -6.43 19.11
N VAL A 90 -23.38 -6.45 17.81
CA VAL A 90 -24.52 -5.78 17.20
C VAL A 90 -25.61 -6.80 16.86
N ASP A 91 -26.87 -6.51 17.20
CA ASP A 91 -28.03 -7.31 16.78
C ASP A 91 -28.35 -7.03 15.30
N ARG A 92 -27.81 -7.90 14.44
CA ARG A 92 -28.03 -7.89 12.99
C ARG A 92 -29.48 -8.19 12.60
N ALA A 93 -30.27 -8.86 13.44
CA ALA A 93 -31.66 -9.17 13.13
C ALA A 93 -32.54 -7.90 13.19
N LEU A 94 -32.22 -6.93 14.05
CA LEU A 94 -32.86 -5.61 14.04
C LEU A 94 -32.53 -4.83 12.76
N LEU A 95 -31.25 -4.82 12.37
CA LEU A 95 -30.80 -4.17 11.13
C LEU A 95 -31.44 -4.79 9.89
N ALA A 96 -31.54 -6.12 9.82
CA ALA A 96 -32.14 -6.84 8.71
C ALA A 96 -33.62 -6.51 8.54
N LYS A 97 -34.41 -6.52 9.63
CA LYS A 97 -35.83 -6.12 9.64
C LYS A 97 -36.01 -4.67 9.21
N THR A 98 -35.20 -3.76 9.76
CA THR A 98 -35.25 -2.33 9.39
C THR A 98 -34.92 -2.14 7.90
N ARG A 99 -33.96 -2.89 7.35
CA ARG A 99 -33.60 -2.86 5.92
C ARG A 99 -34.71 -3.41 5.01
N THR A 100 -35.49 -4.41 5.44
CA THR A 100 -36.64 -4.91 4.64
C THR A 100 -37.83 -3.95 4.75
N GLU A 101 -38.13 -3.41 5.93
CA GLU A 101 -39.19 -2.40 6.14
C GLU A 101 -38.94 -1.11 5.33
N LEU A 102 -37.70 -0.61 5.31
CA LEU A 102 -37.31 0.56 4.51
C LEU A 102 -37.46 0.33 3.00
N LYS A 103 -37.23 -0.90 2.52
CA LYS A 103 -37.48 -1.29 1.11
C LYS A 103 -38.95 -1.57 0.81
N GLY A 104 -39.76 -1.91 1.82
CA GLY A 104 -41.11 -2.46 1.67
C GLY A 104 -42.21 -1.49 1.21
N LYS A 105 -41.94 -0.18 1.07
CA LYS A 105 -42.95 0.83 0.69
C LYS A 105 -43.35 0.85 -0.81
N GLY A 106 -43.13 -0.25 -1.54
CA GLY A 106 -43.50 -0.40 -2.95
C GLY A 106 -44.10 -1.77 -3.27
N LYS A 107 -45.44 -1.87 -3.24
CA LYS A 107 -46.26 -3.07 -3.54
C LYS A 107 -45.84 -4.37 -2.83
N ALA A 108 -46.57 -4.70 -1.76
CA ALA A 108 -46.70 -6.09 -1.34
C ALA A 108 -47.37 -6.93 -2.44
N ILE A 109 -46.82 -8.12 -2.67
CA ILE A 109 -47.45 -9.26 -3.34
C ILE A 109 -47.04 -10.47 -2.49
N ASP A 110 -48.00 -11.25 -2.00
CA ASP A 110 -47.70 -12.40 -1.14
C ASP A 110 -46.92 -13.49 -1.90
N GLY A 111 -45.85 -14.00 -1.28
CA GLY A 111 -45.02 -15.07 -1.86
C GLY A 111 -43.81 -15.42 -0.98
N ASP A 112 -43.89 -16.60 -0.35
CA ASP A 112 -42.87 -17.33 0.42
C ASP A 112 -41.96 -16.57 1.40
N GLU A 113 -42.05 -16.94 2.68
CA GLU A 113 -40.99 -16.76 3.67
C GLU A 113 -39.79 -17.64 3.33
N ALA A 114 -39.02 -17.24 2.32
CA ALA A 114 -37.73 -17.85 2.03
C ALA A 114 -36.81 -17.64 3.24
N HIS A 115 -36.47 -18.74 3.93
CA HIS A 115 -35.47 -18.74 4.99
C HIS A 115 -34.15 -18.16 4.45
N VAL A 116 -33.86 -16.91 4.82
CA VAL A 116 -32.52 -16.34 4.65
C VAL A 116 -31.63 -17.02 5.67
N GLU A 117 -30.99 -18.12 5.27
CA GLU A 117 -29.84 -18.66 5.98
C GLU A 117 -28.78 -17.56 6.02
N ALA A 118 -28.67 -16.90 7.18
CA ALA A 118 -27.64 -15.90 7.44
C ALA A 118 -26.29 -16.61 7.53
N GLY A 119 -25.68 -16.83 6.38
CA GLY A 119 -24.42 -17.55 6.25
C GLY A 119 -23.35 -16.96 7.17
N GLU A 120 -22.59 -17.85 7.82
CA GLU A 120 -21.61 -17.49 8.87
C GLU A 120 -20.57 -16.45 8.39
N GLU A 121 -20.37 -16.34 7.07
CA GLU A 121 -19.50 -15.37 6.41
C GLU A 121 -19.86 -13.89 6.60
N GLU A 122 -21.11 -13.54 6.94
CA GLU A 122 -21.52 -12.13 7.08
C GLU A 122 -21.09 -11.51 8.42
N ASN A 123 -20.60 -12.31 9.38
CA ASN A 123 -20.37 -11.86 10.76
C ASN A 123 -19.11 -10.99 10.98
N GLY A 124 -18.62 -10.29 9.94
CA GLY A 124 -17.43 -9.44 10.00
C GLY A 124 -17.58 -8.19 10.88
N LEU A 125 -16.42 -7.76 11.41
CA LEU A 125 -16.13 -6.56 12.22
C LEU A 125 -16.75 -5.28 11.64
N LEU A 126 -17.09 -4.32 12.52
CA LEU A 126 -17.57 -2.98 12.15
C LEU A 126 -16.64 -1.91 12.70
N HIS A 127 -16.27 -0.93 11.88
CA HIS A 127 -15.43 0.20 12.25
C HIS A 127 -16.29 1.40 12.63
N VAL A 128 -15.98 2.06 13.75
CA VAL A 128 -16.63 3.28 14.20
C VAL A 128 -15.65 4.44 14.15
N MET A 129 -16.03 5.53 13.46
CA MET A 129 -15.34 6.83 13.53
C MET A 129 -16.22 7.79 14.31
N SER A 130 -15.76 8.24 15.49
CA SER A 130 -16.44 9.23 16.32
C SER A 130 -15.75 10.59 16.23
N LEU A 131 -16.57 11.64 16.18
CA LEU A 131 -16.18 13.03 16.34
C LEU A 131 -16.82 13.55 17.63
N VAL A 132 -16.03 13.99 18.61
CA VAL A 132 -16.51 14.70 19.81
C VAL A 132 -16.18 16.18 19.70
N ARG A 133 -17.13 17.05 20.07
CA ARG A 133 -16.95 18.50 20.16
C ARG A 133 -17.45 19.05 21.48
N THR A 134 -16.71 20.00 22.03
CA THR A 134 -17.01 20.71 23.29
C THR A 134 -17.27 22.19 23.00
N LYS A 135 -18.54 22.63 23.02
CA LYS A 135 -18.89 24.05 22.95
C LYS A 135 -19.05 24.61 24.37
N LYS A 136 -18.33 25.67 24.73
CA LYS A 136 -18.51 26.37 26.02
C LYS A 136 -19.80 27.17 25.98
N ASP A 137 -20.63 27.02 27.01
CA ASP A 137 -21.96 27.64 27.12
C ASP A 137 -22.26 27.93 28.59
N ALA A 138 -22.33 29.21 28.94
CA ALA A 138 -22.56 29.69 30.29
C ALA A 138 -24.03 29.54 30.77
N SER A 139 -24.97 29.17 29.89
CA SER A 139 -26.35 28.88 30.26
C SER A 139 -26.54 27.49 30.88
N VAL A 140 -25.57 26.59 30.68
CA VAL A 140 -25.61 25.18 31.12
C VAL A 140 -24.85 25.01 32.44
N ARG A 141 -25.36 24.17 33.37
CA ARG A 141 -24.82 24.05 34.74
C ARG A 141 -23.30 23.73 34.82
N ARG A 142 -22.71 23.09 33.81
CA ARG A 142 -21.26 22.78 33.72
C ARG A 142 -20.43 23.79 32.91
N GLY A 143 -21.03 24.84 32.35
CA GLY A 143 -20.34 25.82 31.51
C GLY A 143 -19.95 25.34 30.10
N ALA A 144 -20.33 24.11 29.72
CA ALA A 144 -20.06 23.53 28.40
C ALA A 144 -21.06 22.42 28.04
N LEU A 145 -21.23 22.23 26.74
CA LEU A 145 -21.94 21.12 26.10
C LEU A 145 -20.92 20.23 25.37
N VAL A 146 -20.85 18.95 25.74
CA VAL A 146 -20.02 17.93 25.08
C VAL A 146 -20.94 16.97 24.33
N LYS A 147 -20.79 16.88 23.01
CA LYS A 147 -21.57 15.99 22.14
C LYS A 147 -20.64 15.25 21.18
N ALA A 148 -20.96 13.98 20.92
CA ALA A 148 -20.25 13.15 19.98
C ALA A 148 -21.20 12.55 18.93
N LEU A 149 -20.76 12.56 17.67
CA LEU A 149 -21.46 11.98 16.53
C LEU A 149 -20.53 10.97 15.85
N ALA A 150 -21.02 9.76 15.60
CA ALA A 150 -20.22 8.68 15.05
C ALA A 150 -20.90 7.99 13.86
N VAL A 151 -20.06 7.48 12.95
CA VAL A 151 -20.44 6.68 11.77
C VAL A 151 -19.90 5.27 11.93
N VAL A 152 -20.76 4.27 11.78
CA VAL A 152 -20.44 2.83 11.84
C VAL A 152 -20.45 2.25 10.42
N THR A 153 -19.38 1.58 10.00
CA THR A 153 -19.24 1.08 8.62
C THR A 153 -18.40 -0.20 8.54
N ARG A 154 -18.56 -0.95 7.43
CA ARG A 154 -17.68 -2.06 7.04
C ARG A 154 -16.47 -1.59 6.22
N ASN A 155 -16.50 -0.36 5.72
CA ASN A 155 -15.42 0.17 4.89
C ASN A 155 -14.17 0.44 5.74
N PRO A 156 -12.97 0.04 5.30
CA PRO A 156 -11.72 0.32 6.03
C PRO A 156 -11.34 1.80 5.97
N TYR A 157 -11.72 2.51 4.90
CA TYR A 157 -11.38 3.92 4.63
C TYR A 157 -12.25 4.93 5.41
N ILE A 158 -12.44 4.70 6.72
CA ILE A 158 -13.27 5.50 7.63
C ILE A 158 -12.98 7.01 7.66
N GLN A 159 -11.80 7.44 7.21
CA GLN A 159 -11.41 8.85 7.11
C GLN A 159 -12.29 9.67 6.14
N ILE A 160 -12.91 9.05 5.12
CA ILE A 160 -13.70 9.79 4.13
C ILE A 160 -14.92 10.50 4.71
N PHE A 161 -15.40 10.04 5.87
CA PHE A 161 -16.61 10.54 6.52
C PHE A 161 -16.36 11.78 7.38
N LYS A 162 -15.09 12.15 7.65
CA LYS A 162 -14.74 13.27 8.55
C LYS A 162 -15.40 14.60 8.15
N PRO A 163 -15.41 15.04 6.88
CA PRO A 163 -16.04 16.31 6.51
C PRO A 163 -17.56 16.31 6.75
N ALA A 164 -18.23 15.19 6.48
CA ALA A 164 -19.68 15.06 6.68
C ALA A 164 -20.05 15.04 8.18
N LEU A 165 -19.26 14.34 9.00
CA LEU A 165 -19.40 14.35 10.47
C LEU A 165 -19.25 15.77 11.05
N LEU A 166 -18.28 16.55 10.55
CA LEU A 166 -18.05 17.94 10.99
C LEU A 166 -19.27 18.83 10.72
N PHE A 167 -19.83 18.80 9.50
CA PHE A 167 -21.04 19.56 9.17
C PHE A 167 -22.28 19.08 9.94
N ALA A 168 -22.50 17.76 10.05
CA ALA A 168 -23.70 17.23 10.69
C ALA A 168 -23.71 17.42 12.21
N LEU A 169 -22.56 17.30 12.90
CA LEU A 169 -22.49 17.62 14.32
C LEU A 169 -22.69 19.13 14.57
N GLU A 170 -22.23 19.99 13.65
CA GLU A 170 -22.47 21.43 13.74
C GLU A 170 -23.95 21.79 13.55
N ASP A 171 -24.63 21.19 12.57
CA ASP A 171 -26.07 21.33 12.39
C ASP A 171 -26.84 20.81 13.63
N TYR A 172 -26.44 19.66 14.20
CA TYR A 172 -27.04 19.15 15.45
C TYR A 172 -26.80 20.04 16.68
N PHE A 173 -25.73 20.84 16.72
CA PHE A 173 -25.55 21.86 17.75
C PHE A 173 -26.49 23.05 17.59
N ASN A 174 -26.93 23.35 16.36
CA ASN A 174 -27.82 24.47 16.06
C ASN A 174 -29.30 24.04 16.12
N ASN A 175 -29.61 22.84 15.63
CA ASN A 175 -30.94 22.25 15.46
C ASN A 175 -30.97 20.80 16.00
N PRO A 176 -30.89 20.57 17.33
CA PRO A 176 -30.81 19.23 17.91
C PRO A 176 -32.07 18.41 17.59
N SER A 177 -31.95 17.50 16.63
CA SER A 177 -33.06 16.72 16.07
C SER A 177 -32.58 15.42 15.41
N LEU A 178 -33.42 14.38 15.45
CA LEU A 178 -33.13 13.08 14.83
C LEU A 178 -33.03 13.16 13.29
N SER A 179 -33.68 14.15 12.67
CA SER A 179 -33.58 14.42 11.23
C SER A 179 -32.14 14.68 10.76
N VAL A 180 -31.28 15.27 11.60
CA VAL A 180 -29.86 15.48 11.27
C VAL A 180 -29.12 14.15 11.08
N LEU A 181 -29.42 13.14 11.91
CA LEU A 181 -28.85 11.79 11.80
C LEU A 181 -29.39 11.04 10.58
N SER A 182 -30.70 11.14 10.30
CA SER A 182 -31.32 10.60 9.08
C SER A 182 -30.66 11.22 7.85
N HIS A 183 -30.66 12.55 7.75
CA HIS A 183 -30.05 13.27 6.64
C HIS A 183 -28.58 12.88 6.45
N LEU A 184 -27.79 12.73 7.51
CA LEU A 184 -26.40 12.27 7.39
C LEU A 184 -26.32 10.84 6.85
N TYR A 185 -27.10 9.91 7.41
CA TYR A 185 -27.13 8.51 6.96
C TYR A 185 -27.52 8.40 5.48
N ASP A 186 -28.60 9.07 5.09
CA ASP A 186 -29.13 9.06 3.72
C ASP A 186 -28.14 9.75 2.76
N SER A 187 -27.51 10.87 3.18
CA SER A 187 -26.47 11.55 2.40
C SER A 187 -25.24 10.67 2.17
N LEU A 188 -24.75 9.99 3.22
CA LEU A 188 -23.58 9.12 3.12
C LEU A 188 -23.86 7.85 2.31
N ASN A 189 -25.06 7.30 2.42
CA ASN A 189 -25.48 6.13 1.64
C ASN A 189 -25.89 6.47 0.19
N SER A 190 -26.19 7.73 -0.13
CA SER A 190 -26.39 8.23 -1.50
C SER A 190 -25.11 8.49 -2.30
N MET A 191 -23.93 8.29 -1.69
CA MET A 191 -22.64 8.52 -2.34
C MET A 191 -22.43 7.58 -3.52
N ASP A 192 -22.28 8.13 -4.72
CA ASP A 192 -22.06 7.36 -5.93
C ASP A 192 -20.67 6.71 -5.94
N THR A 193 -20.65 5.38 -6.03
CA THR A 193 -19.46 4.55 -6.23
C THR A 193 -19.65 3.55 -7.37
N SER A 194 -20.58 3.81 -8.30
CA SER A 194 -20.88 2.92 -9.43
C SER A 194 -19.66 2.69 -10.34
N GLY A 195 -18.92 3.77 -10.65
CA GLY A 195 -17.68 3.73 -11.43
C GLY A 195 -16.41 3.34 -10.63
N LEU A 196 -16.53 2.80 -9.42
CA LEU A 196 -15.37 2.44 -8.58
C LEU A 196 -14.61 1.24 -9.19
N PRO A 197 -13.33 1.39 -9.60
CA PRO A 197 -12.60 0.32 -10.26
C PRO A 197 -12.23 -0.82 -9.31
N SER A 198 -12.50 -2.06 -9.73
CA SER A 198 -12.09 -3.24 -8.98
C SER A 198 -10.63 -3.59 -9.27
N LEU A 199 -9.78 -3.47 -8.24
CA LEU A 199 -8.35 -3.82 -8.28
C LEU A 199 -8.07 -5.15 -7.57
N THR A 200 -7.32 -6.02 -8.25
CA THR A 200 -6.80 -7.28 -7.70
C THR A 200 -5.72 -7.03 -6.64
N ARG A 201 -5.28 -8.08 -5.92
CA ARG A 201 -4.22 -8.01 -4.92
C ARG A 201 -2.91 -7.44 -5.52
N ASP A 202 -2.51 -7.95 -6.67
CA ASP A 202 -1.25 -7.57 -7.32
C ASP A 202 -1.32 -6.18 -7.95
N GLU A 203 -2.49 -5.77 -8.46
CA GLU A 203 -2.72 -4.40 -8.93
C GLU A 203 -2.62 -3.38 -7.81
N ARG A 204 -3.17 -3.68 -6.61
CA ARG A 204 -2.98 -2.85 -5.42
C ARG A 204 -1.53 -2.78 -4.99
N LEU A 205 -0.77 -3.88 -5.07
CA LEU A 205 0.67 -3.89 -4.78
C LEU A 205 1.46 -3.04 -5.79
N VAL A 206 1.17 -3.13 -7.10
CA VAL A 206 1.79 -2.28 -8.13
C VAL A 206 1.46 -0.81 -7.91
N LEU A 207 0.20 -0.48 -7.66
CA LEU A 207 -0.27 0.89 -7.43
C LEU A 207 0.36 1.49 -6.16
N ARG A 208 0.30 0.78 -5.02
CA ARG A 208 0.83 1.25 -3.73
C ARG A 208 2.34 1.48 -3.72
N ASN A 209 3.09 0.72 -4.54
CA ASN A 209 4.55 0.80 -4.64
C ASN A 209 5.03 1.73 -5.77
N SER A 210 4.15 2.59 -6.28
CA SER A 210 4.42 3.54 -7.36
C SER A 210 3.98 4.94 -6.96
N GLU A 211 4.65 5.97 -7.47
CA GLU A 211 4.19 7.37 -7.38
C GLU A 211 3.49 7.82 -8.69
N ARG A 212 3.37 6.91 -9.67
CA ARG A 212 2.76 7.18 -10.97
C ARG A 212 1.24 7.26 -10.86
N LYS A 213 0.72 8.47 -11.05
CA LYS A 213 -0.71 8.85 -11.02
C LYS A 213 -1.53 8.32 -12.20
N ASP A 214 -0.90 7.60 -13.14
CA ASP A 214 -1.48 7.13 -14.40
C ASP A 214 -1.49 5.59 -14.54
N LEU A 215 -1.28 4.82 -13.47
CA LEU A 215 -1.38 3.36 -13.56
C LEU A 215 -2.84 2.90 -13.49
N PHE A 216 -3.25 1.96 -14.34
CA PHE A 216 -4.62 1.42 -14.39
C PHE A 216 -5.73 2.41 -14.80
N GLU A 217 -5.41 3.46 -15.58
CA GLU A 217 -6.40 4.40 -16.16
C GLU A 217 -7.56 3.68 -16.87
N GLU A 218 -7.24 2.60 -17.59
CA GLU A 218 -8.20 1.79 -18.36
C GLU A 218 -9.28 1.14 -17.48
N LYS A 219 -8.97 0.83 -16.21
CA LYS A 219 -9.96 0.25 -15.28
C LYS A 219 -11.01 1.24 -14.81
N PHE A 220 -10.68 2.54 -14.73
CA PHE A 220 -11.68 3.58 -14.48
C PHE A 220 -12.63 3.74 -15.67
N LEU A 221 -12.13 3.63 -16.90
CA LEU A 221 -12.95 3.67 -18.11
C LEU A 221 -13.86 2.44 -18.21
N ALA A 222 -13.34 1.24 -17.92
CA ALA A 222 -14.13 0.01 -17.91
C ALA A 222 -15.22 0.02 -16.82
N ALA A 223 -14.90 0.49 -15.60
CA ALA A 223 -15.88 0.62 -14.53
C ALA A 223 -16.95 1.67 -14.84
N ALA A 224 -16.58 2.81 -15.42
CA ALA A 224 -17.54 3.83 -15.86
C ALA A 224 -18.45 3.36 -17.00
N ALA A 225 -17.94 2.52 -17.91
CA ALA A 225 -18.77 1.91 -18.96
C ALA A 225 -19.78 0.91 -18.37
N ALA A 226 -19.32 -0.03 -17.54
CA ALA A 226 -20.19 -1.01 -16.89
C ALA A 226 -21.26 -0.34 -15.98
N ALA A 227 -20.93 0.78 -15.35
CA ALA A 227 -21.89 1.59 -14.59
C ALA A 227 -22.96 2.25 -15.49
N ALA A 228 -22.60 2.68 -16.71
CA ALA A 228 -23.53 3.23 -17.69
C ALA A 228 -24.46 2.15 -18.26
N ASP A 229 -23.93 0.99 -18.62
CA ASP A 229 -24.72 -0.15 -19.13
C ASP A 229 -25.82 -0.57 -18.12
N LEU A 230 -25.45 -0.71 -16.84
CA LEU A 230 -26.39 -1.00 -15.75
C LEU A 230 -27.42 0.10 -15.52
N ALA A 231 -27.07 1.37 -15.76
CA ALA A 231 -27.99 2.48 -15.66
C ALA A 231 -29.03 2.46 -16.79
N GLU A 232 -28.63 2.17 -18.03
CA GLU A 232 -29.54 2.07 -19.17
C GLU A 232 -30.52 0.89 -19.03
N GLU A 233 -30.08 -0.28 -18.55
CA GLU A 233 -31.01 -1.40 -18.25
C GLU A 233 -32.05 -1.01 -17.19
N SER A 234 -31.66 -0.26 -16.15
CA SER A 234 -32.59 0.23 -15.11
C SER A 234 -33.57 1.29 -15.63
N GLY A 235 -33.17 2.07 -16.63
CA GLY A 235 -33.99 3.12 -17.26
C GLY A 235 -34.93 2.61 -18.35
N GLY A 236 -34.84 1.34 -18.75
CA GLY A 236 -35.51 0.72 -19.91
C GLY A 236 -37.04 0.61 -19.87
N GLY A 237 -37.74 1.37 -19.02
CA GLY A 237 -39.19 1.34 -18.80
C GLY A 237 -40.07 1.87 -19.94
N ARG A 238 -39.76 1.58 -21.21
CA ARG A 238 -40.54 2.03 -22.38
C ARG A 238 -40.84 0.87 -23.34
N ALA A 239 -42.10 0.44 -23.33
CA ALA A 239 -42.56 -0.74 -24.05
C ALA A 239 -42.26 -0.71 -25.56
N GLN A 240 -41.52 -1.71 -26.05
CA GLN A 240 -41.44 -2.05 -27.46
C GLN A 240 -42.16 -3.38 -27.72
N SER A 241 -43.10 -3.37 -28.66
CA SER A 241 -43.88 -4.55 -29.04
C SER A 241 -43.01 -5.65 -29.69
N PRO A 242 -43.20 -6.94 -29.37
CA PRO A 242 -42.26 -7.99 -29.75
C PRO A 242 -42.33 -8.36 -31.24
N LYS A 243 -41.32 -7.97 -32.03
CA LYS A 243 -41.09 -8.54 -33.36
C LYS A 243 -40.32 -9.86 -33.25
N ARG A 244 -41.11 -10.93 -33.07
CA ARG A 244 -40.82 -12.36 -33.29
C ARG A 244 -39.53 -12.64 -34.09
N ARG A 245 -38.48 -13.16 -33.42
CA ARG A 245 -37.38 -13.85 -34.10
C ARG A 245 -37.89 -15.18 -34.69
N VAL A 246 -37.45 -15.51 -35.91
CA VAL A 246 -37.48 -16.85 -36.50
C VAL A 246 -36.08 -17.11 -37.05
N ALA A 247 -35.57 -18.33 -36.93
CA ALA A 247 -34.17 -18.65 -37.20
C ALA A 247 -33.99 -19.55 -38.44
N SER A 248 -33.13 -19.09 -39.36
CA SER A 248 -32.49 -19.86 -40.45
C SER A 248 -31.45 -18.92 -41.11
N GLY A 249 -30.23 -19.32 -41.49
CA GLY A 249 -29.64 -20.66 -41.51
C GLY A 249 -29.71 -21.29 -42.91
N GLY A 250 -28.65 -21.11 -43.72
CA GLY A 250 -28.46 -21.84 -44.98
C GLY A 250 -28.39 -20.98 -46.27
N SER A 251 -27.16 -20.77 -46.75
CA SER A 251 -26.66 -20.87 -48.14
C SER A 251 -27.45 -20.44 -49.39
N ALA A 252 -26.67 -19.85 -50.32
CA ALA A 252 -26.64 -20.04 -51.78
C ALA A 252 -27.50 -19.20 -52.78
N LEU A 253 -26.79 -18.34 -53.51
CA LEU A 253 -26.68 -18.26 -55.00
C LEU A 253 -27.94 -18.21 -55.91
N ALA A 254 -28.29 -16.99 -56.38
CA ALA A 254 -28.57 -16.60 -57.79
C ALA A 254 -28.57 -15.04 -57.84
N LEU A 255 -28.11 -14.26 -58.84
CA LEU A 255 -28.06 -14.31 -60.32
C LEU A 255 -29.42 -14.05 -61.02
N GLY A 256 -29.46 -13.01 -61.88
CA GLY A 256 -30.64 -12.38 -62.50
C GLY A 256 -30.78 -10.92 -62.01
N ASP A 257 -30.49 -9.83 -62.74
CA ASP A 257 -30.93 -9.39 -64.09
C ASP A 257 -32.41 -8.93 -64.07
N VAL A 258 -32.84 -7.75 -64.54
CA VAL A 258 -32.28 -6.73 -65.47
C VAL A 258 -32.48 -5.29 -64.91
N GLY A 259 -31.77 -4.28 -65.43
CA GLY A 259 -32.19 -2.86 -65.38
C GLY A 259 -33.13 -2.50 -66.54
N PRO A 260 -33.09 -1.27 -67.13
CA PRO A 260 -32.45 -0.03 -66.70
C PRO A 260 -33.38 1.22 -66.85
N GLY A 261 -32.85 2.45 -66.70
CA GLY A 261 -33.31 3.60 -67.49
C GLY A 261 -33.54 4.95 -66.77
N HIS A 262 -32.72 5.94 -67.13
CA HIS A 262 -32.91 7.41 -66.97
C HIS A 262 -33.02 7.97 -65.53
N GLY A 263 -32.55 9.20 -65.24
CA GLY A 263 -31.77 10.15 -66.04
C GLY A 263 -32.01 11.60 -65.61
N GLU A 264 -30.94 12.41 -65.50
CA GLU A 264 -30.92 13.86 -65.17
C GLU A 264 -31.46 14.23 -63.75
N GLU A 265 -30.72 14.86 -62.82
CA GLU A 265 -29.99 16.15 -62.76
C GLU A 265 -30.78 17.26 -62.00
N VAL A 266 -30.18 18.46 -61.88
CA VAL A 266 -30.76 19.72 -61.34
C VAL A 266 -30.81 19.88 -59.80
N LEU A 267 -29.67 20.36 -59.26
CA LEU A 267 -29.61 21.40 -58.19
C LEU A 267 -30.29 22.69 -58.70
N PRO A 268 -30.84 23.66 -57.88
CA PRO A 268 -30.09 24.28 -56.77
C PRO A 268 -30.84 25.04 -55.62
N SER A 269 -30.05 25.43 -54.59
CA SER A 269 -29.97 26.73 -53.87
C SER A 269 -31.19 27.62 -53.47
N SER A 270 -31.30 27.86 -52.15
CA SER A 270 -31.45 29.17 -51.43
C SER A 270 -32.67 30.13 -51.53
N ARG A 271 -33.14 30.58 -50.33
CA ARG A 271 -33.65 31.94 -49.88
C ARG A 271 -34.75 32.68 -50.71
N PRO A 272 -35.79 33.27 -50.06
CA PRO A 272 -35.75 34.53 -49.27
C PRO A 272 -36.14 34.33 -47.77
N ALA A 273 -36.29 35.29 -46.82
CA ALA A 273 -36.08 36.76 -46.68
C ALA A 273 -37.33 37.72 -46.59
N SER A 274 -37.43 38.44 -45.45
CA SER A 274 -38.26 39.64 -45.07
C SER A 274 -39.82 39.55 -45.19
N THR A 275 -40.68 40.41 -44.59
CA THR A 275 -40.51 41.73 -43.92
C THR A 275 -41.64 42.04 -42.88
N GLU A 276 -41.37 42.94 -41.92
CA GLU A 276 -42.27 43.96 -41.29
C GLU A 276 -43.44 43.65 -40.32
N GLY A 277 -43.77 44.67 -39.51
CA GLY A 277 -44.84 44.73 -38.48
C GLY A 277 -44.37 45.44 -37.19
N SER A 278 -44.91 46.63 -36.83
CA SER A 278 -44.34 47.47 -35.76
C SER A 278 -45.29 48.49 -35.08
N GLU A 279 -45.13 48.68 -33.76
CA GLU A 279 -45.55 49.81 -32.89
C GLU A 279 -44.70 49.67 -31.59
N GLN A 280 -43.90 50.63 -31.06
CA GLN A 280 -44.12 52.02 -30.60
C GLN A 280 -44.98 52.13 -29.31
N LEU A 281 -44.71 52.92 -28.25
CA LEU A 281 -43.59 53.68 -27.63
C LEU A 281 -43.97 53.82 -26.11
N ARG A 282 -43.19 54.19 -25.07
CA ARG A 282 -41.83 54.73 -24.76
C ARG A 282 -41.48 54.25 -23.30
N GLY A 283 -40.47 54.69 -22.52
CA GLY A 283 -39.42 55.72 -22.57
C GLY A 283 -38.45 55.56 -21.37
N ILE A 284 -37.42 56.42 -21.24
CA ILE A 284 -36.20 56.28 -20.39
C ILE A 284 -35.81 57.68 -19.78
N PRO A 285 -34.72 57.96 -19.01
CA PRO A 285 -33.67 57.11 -18.35
C PRO A 285 -33.14 57.57 -16.93
N SER A 286 -32.11 56.84 -16.42
CA SER A 286 -30.82 57.32 -15.81
C SER A 286 -30.62 57.87 -14.37
N SER A 287 -29.37 57.65 -13.91
CA SER A 287 -28.43 58.47 -13.10
C SER A 287 -28.44 58.51 -11.54
N ASP A 288 -27.34 57.98 -10.99
CA ASP A 288 -26.34 58.63 -10.11
C ASP A 288 -26.60 59.08 -8.64
N SER A 289 -25.85 58.41 -7.72
CA SER A 289 -24.85 59.02 -6.80
C SER A 289 -25.18 59.59 -5.39
N LEU A 290 -24.20 59.37 -4.50
CA LEU A 290 -23.76 60.14 -3.30
C LEU A 290 -24.52 60.07 -1.94
N ALA A 291 -23.93 59.29 -1.02
CA ALA A 291 -23.26 59.73 0.23
C ALA A 291 -23.99 60.33 1.47
N SER A 292 -23.77 59.63 2.61
CA SER A 292 -23.36 60.13 3.95
C SER A 292 -24.21 61.09 4.82
N ALA A 293 -24.61 60.61 6.01
CA ALA A 293 -24.43 61.21 7.36
C ALA A 293 -25.19 60.33 8.39
N SER A 294 -24.69 59.86 9.55
CA SER A 294 -23.78 60.39 10.59
C SER A 294 -24.45 61.26 11.67
N PHE A 295 -24.70 60.68 12.85
CA PHE A 295 -24.78 61.38 14.15
C PHE A 295 -24.41 60.45 15.32
N GLY A 296 -23.83 61.01 16.38
CA GLY A 296 -23.47 60.32 17.63
C GLY A 296 -22.80 61.25 18.64
N SER A 297 -22.68 60.83 19.91
CA SER A 297 -21.92 61.47 21.01
C SER A 297 -21.79 60.44 22.15
N ALA A 298 -20.60 60.06 22.63
CA ALA A 298 -19.73 60.70 23.65
C ALA A 298 -20.27 60.57 25.11
N HIS A 299 -19.48 60.49 26.19
CA HIS A 299 -18.06 60.82 26.43
C HIS A 299 -17.33 59.80 27.36
N SER A 300 -16.00 59.91 27.45
CA SER A 300 -15.11 59.32 28.50
C SER A 300 -14.96 60.29 29.71
N PRO A 301 -14.22 59.96 30.81
CA PRO A 301 -12.75 59.91 30.81
C PRO A 301 -12.10 58.85 31.75
N SER A 302 -10.76 58.86 31.81
CA SER A 302 -9.90 57.97 32.61
C SER A 302 -9.30 58.64 33.85
N VAL A 303 -8.84 57.82 34.81
CA VAL A 303 -7.96 58.21 35.93
C VAL A 303 -6.92 57.09 36.12
N GLY A 304 -5.71 57.39 36.62
CA GLY A 304 -4.68 56.37 36.82
C GLY A 304 -3.62 56.72 37.88
N ALA A 305 -3.00 55.67 38.43
CA ALA A 305 -1.85 55.65 39.34
C ALA A 305 -1.36 54.18 39.45
N SER A 306 -0.19 53.80 39.99
CA SER A 306 1.19 54.32 39.99
C SER A 306 1.96 53.60 41.12
N ALA A 307 3.24 53.26 40.91
CA ALA A 307 4.20 52.74 41.92
C ALA A 307 3.93 51.32 42.52
N ALA A 308 4.92 50.59 43.07
CA ALA A 308 6.39 50.54 42.84
C ALA A 308 7.03 49.34 43.59
N ALA A 309 8.26 48.97 43.19
CA ALA A 309 9.19 48.04 43.87
C ALA A 309 8.76 46.55 43.97
N SER A 310 9.66 45.57 44.16
CA SER A 310 11.09 45.67 44.50
C SER A 310 12.03 44.82 43.63
N ARG A 311 13.28 45.29 43.60
CA ARG A 311 14.54 44.60 43.27
C ARG A 311 14.93 43.54 44.31
N ASP A 312 15.91 42.66 44.06
CA ASP A 312 16.64 42.33 42.80
C ASP A 312 16.55 40.77 42.60
N ASP A 313 17.46 39.90 42.13
CA ASP A 313 18.89 39.95 41.77
C ASP A 313 19.23 38.77 40.80
N LEU A 314 20.49 38.62 40.39
CA LEU A 314 21.01 37.65 39.41
C LEU A 314 22.37 37.06 39.87
N PRO A 315 22.75 35.81 39.49
CA PRO A 315 23.48 35.63 38.21
C PRO A 315 23.38 34.26 37.49
N LEU A 316 23.58 34.30 36.16
CA LEU A 316 24.41 33.42 35.28
C LEU A 316 24.48 31.89 35.56
N HIS A 317 24.35 30.95 34.61
CA HIS A 317 24.29 30.89 33.14
C HIS A 317 23.19 29.86 32.73
N GLY A 318 22.74 29.69 31.48
CA GLY A 318 23.16 30.22 30.18
C GLY A 318 23.16 29.11 29.11
N GLY A 319 22.00 28.85 28.47
CA GLY A 319 21.85 27.83 27.42
C GLY A 319 20.70 28.19 26.47
N ARG A 320 20.99 28.33 25.17
CA ARG A 320 20.08 28.94 24.19
C ARG A 320 19.25 27.87 23.46
N SER A 321 17.94 27.88 23.67
CA SER A 321 16.97 27.18 22.81
C SER A 321 16.42 28.13 21.75
N SER A 322 16.36 27.71 20.48
CA SER A 322 15.66 28.44 19.42
C SER A 322 15.23 27.49 18.30
N ARG A 323 13.91 27.29 18.20
CA ARG A 323 13.20 26.91 16.96
C ARG A 323 13.12 28.20 16.09
N ALA A 324 12.73 28.23 14.81
CA ALA A 324 12.12 27.25 13.91
C ALA A 324 12.69 27.49 12.47
N ASN A 325 12.15 27.09 11.31
CA ASN A 325 10.74 27.06 10.88
C ASN A 325 10.56 26.19 9.61
N THR A 326 9.46 25.43 9.53
CA THR A 326 8.99 24.74 8.32
C THR A 326 7.46 24.67 8.31
N ILE A 327 6.82 25.65 7.66
CA ILE A 327 5.36 25.63 7.42
C ILE A 327 5.10 26.15 6.01
N ASN A 328 4.21 25.46 5.28
CA ASN A 328 3.37 26.10 4.28
C ASN A 328 1.95 25.55 4.45
N SER A 329 1.13 26.31 5.18
CA SER A 329 -0.30 26.06 5.43
C SER A 329 -0.96 27.43 5.53
N MET A 330 -2.09 27.61 4.87
CA MET A 330 -2.69 28.93 4.69
C MET A 330 -3.62 29.31 5.84
N ASP A 331 -3.36 30.47 6.45
CA ASP A 331 -4.37 31.53 6.63
C ASP A 331 -3.64 32.89 6.74
N ASP A 332 -4.31 34.01 6.43
CA ASP A 332 -3.68 35.37 6.40
C ASP A 332 -4.64 36.47 6.91
N GLY A 333 -4.11 37.38 7.75
CA GLY A 333 -4.91 38.25 8.62
C GLY A 333 -4.15 39.44 9.26
N ARG A 334 -3.49 40.25 8.42
CA ARG A 334 -2.90 41.62 8.63
C ARG A 334 -3.36 42.43 9.88
N SER A 335 -2.57 43.36 10.46
CA SER A 335 -1.78 44.41 9.76
C SER A 335 -0.74 45.21 10.60
N GLY A 336 0.40 45.58 9.97
CA GLY A 336 1.27 46.75 10.30
C GLY A 336 2.22 46.60 11.52
N TRP A 337 3.34 47.33 11.68
CA TRP A 337 4.03 48.44 10.96
C TRP A 337 5.56 48.13 10.91
N SER A 338 6.30 48.21 9.80
CA SER A 338 7.07 49.36 9.22
C SER A 338 8.56 49.52 9.67
N GLN A 339 9.42 50.02 8.77
CA GLN A 339 10.86 50.43 8.91
C GLN A 339 11.98 49.36 9.10
N THR A 340 13.27 49.56 8.74
CA THR A 340 13.93 49.95 7.45
C THR A 340 15.48 49.70 7.47
N TYR A 341 16.16 49.71 6.30
CA TYR A 341 17.63 49.59 6.02
C TYR A 341 18.26 48.17 6.23
N ALA A 342 19.07 47.51 5.35
CA ALA A 342 20.04 47.83 4.26
C ALA A 342 21.52 47.85 4.74
N SER A 343 22.58 47.26 4.12
CA SER A 343 22.84 46.63 2.78
C SER A 343 23.82 45.39 2.94
N ALA A 344 24.67 44.84 2.03
CA ALA A 344 25.17 45.16 0.66
C ALA A 344 25.83 43.95 -0.11
N VAL A 345 25.75 44.01 -1.46
CA VAL A 345 26.68 43.59 -2.57
C VAL A 345 27.78 42.49 -2.44
N PRO A 346 27.87 41.55 -3.41
CA PRO A 346 29.08 40.78 -3.82
C PRO A 346 29.63 41.10 -5.25
N PRO A 347 30.88 40.68 -5.62
CA PRO A 347 31.57 41.00 -6.90
C PRO A 347 31.51 39.89 -8.02
N PRO A 348 32.06 40.11 -9.25
CA PRO A 348 31.59 39.46 -10.49
C PRO A 348 32.61 38.57 -11.29
N PRO A 349 32.19 37.90 -12.40
CA PRO A 349 33.05 37.17 -13.36
C PRO A 349 33.13 37.77 -14.78
N LEU A 350 34.27 37.58 -15.47
CA LEU A 350 34.56 37.89 -16.89
C LEU A 350 35.79 37.07 -17.39
N PRO A 351 36.08 36.93 -18.71
CA PRO A 351 35.25 37.04 -19.91
C PRO A 351 35.39 35.80 -20.87
N ASN A 352 34.85 35.89 -22.09
CA ASN A 352 34.70 34.81 -23.08
C ASN A 352 35.50 35.08 -24.38
N ARG A 353 35.97 34.05 -25.12
CA ARG A 353 36.33 34.19 -26.56
C ARG A 353 36.32 32.89 -27.40
N GLN A 354 35.32 32.80 -28.30
CA GLN A 354 35.41 32.50 -29.76
C GLN A 354 36.02 31.14 -30.26
N SER A 355 35.62 30.57 -31.41
CA SER A 355 34.94 31.13 -32.60
C SER A 355 33.98 30.17 -33.36
N SER A 356 33.19 30.76 -34.27
CA SER A 356 32.54 30.28 -35.53
C SER A 356 32.52 28.79 -35.95
N GLY A 357 31.53 28.30 -36.71
CA GLY A 357 30.58 29.02 -37.60
C GLY A 357 29.22 28.33 -37.82
N ALA A 358 28.42 28.79 -38.80
CA ALA A 358 26.96 28.63 -38.75
C ALA A 358 26.23 28.36 -40.10
N ALA A 359 25.10 27.63 -39.99
CA ALA A 359 23.89 27.72 -40.82
C ALA A 359 22.74 27.07 -40.00
N THR A 360 21.71 27.77 -39.51
CA THR A 360 20.47 28.20 -40.20
C THR A 360 19.75 27.06 -40.95
N THR A 361 18.47 26.74 -40.72
CA THR A 361 17.34 27.62 -40.33
C THR A 361 16.32 27.02 -39.34
N LYS A 362 15.98 27.83 -38.33
CA LYS A 362 14.62 28.25 -37.87
C LYS A 362 13.49 27.22 -37.68
N SER A 363 13.24 26.88 -36.42
CA SER A 363 11.88 26.87 -35.83
C SER A 363 11.49 28.29 -35.38
N ALA A 364 10.18 28.58 -35.26
CA ALA A 364 9.65 29.91 -34.95
C ALA A 364 9.38 30.13 -33.44
N GLU A 365 9.32 31.40 -33.03
CA GLU A 365 9.44 31.82 -31.63
C GLU A 365 8.13 31.83 -30.83
N SER A 366 8.28 31.73 -29.51
CA SER A 366 7.20 32.00 -28.56
C SER A 366 7.06 33.51 -28.30
N SER A 367 5.84 34.03 -28.32
CA SER A 367 5.53 35.38 -27.82
C SER A 367 4.89 35.28 -26.44
N SER A 368 5.49 35.93 -25.44
CA SER A 368 4.98 35.99 -24.07
C SER A 368 3.85 37.02 -23.94
N ARG A 369 2.84 36.72 -23.12
CA ARG A 369 1.84 37.70 -22.67
C ARG A 369 1.48 37.44 -21.20
N SER A 370 1.16 38.52 -20.50
CA SER A 370 1.01 38.58 -19.04
C SER A 370 -0.08 37.65 -18.49
N GLN A 371 0.21 37.08 -17.30
CA GLN A 371 -0.78 36.35 -16.52
C GLN A 371 -1.86 37.31 -16.00
N ALA A 372 -3.12 36.92 -16.19
CA ALA A 372 -4.26 37.40 -15.43
C ALA A 372 -4.91 36.17 -14.76
N SER A 373 -5.39 36.32 -13.53
CA SER A 373 -5.86 35.20 -12.70
C SER A 373 -7.09 34.50 -13.31
N PRO A 374 -7.08 33.17 -13.51
CA PRO A 374 -8.26 32.44 -13.96
C PRO A 374 -9.21 32.15 -12.79
N THR A 375 -10.44 32.68 -12.85
CA THR A 375 -11.53 32.29 -11.96
C THR A 375 -11.88 30.80 -12.17
N MET A 376 -12.12 30.06 -11.08
CA MET A 376 -12.34 28.61 -11.08
C MET A 376 -13.65 28.21 -11.79
N SER A 377 -13.59 28.01 -13.10
CA SER A 377 -14.68 27.44 -13.90
C SER A 377 -14.60 25.91 -13.91
N HIS A 378 -15.20 25.28 -12.90
CA HIS A 378 -15.37 23.82 -12.87
C HIS A 378 -16.26 23.36 -14.03
N ARG A 379 -15.65 22.86 -15.11
CA ARG A 379 -16.34 21.98 -16.04
C ARG A 379 -16.68 20.68 -15.32
N VAL A 380 -17.97 20.32 -15.31
CA VAL A 380 -18.40 18.97 -14.95
C VAL A 380 -17.76 18.01 -15.97
N GLY A 381 -16.94 17.07 -15.49
CA GLY A 381 -16.42 16.00 -16.32
C GLY A 381 -17.54 15.03 -16.66
N GLY A 382 -17.83 14.85 -17.95
CA GLY A 382 -18.72 13.77 -18.38
C GLY A 382 -18.08 12.40 -18.17
N ALA A 383 -18.90 11.34 -18.19
CA ALA A 383 -18.41 9.96 -18.21
C ALA A 383 -17.38 9.79 -19.36
N GLY A 384 -16.21 9.24 -19.03
CA GLY A 384 -15.06 9.13 -19.95
C GLY A 384 -13.96 10.18 -19.76
N ALA A 385 -14.09 11.14 -18.84
CA ALA A 385 -12.96 11.96 -18.41
C ALA A 385 -11.89 11.09 -17.70
N ARG A 386 -10.62 11.18 -18.12
CA ARG A 386 -9.53 10.41 -17.49
C ARG A 386 -9.33 10.81 -16.02
N PRO A 387 -9.01 9.85 -15.12
CA PRO A 387 -8.68 10.17 -13.74
C PRO A 387 -7.41 11.03 -13.65
N LYS A 388 -7.38 11.98 -12.69
CA LYS A 388 -6.20 12.83 -12.43
C LYS A 388 -5.12 12.12 -11.63
N ASP A 389 -5.53 11.13 -10.83
CA ASP A 389 -4.68 10.39 -9.92
C ASP A 389 -5.31 9.03 -9.60
N THR A 390 -4.81 7.96 -10.21
CA THR A 390 -5.41 6.63 -10.12
C THR A 390 -5.28 5.95 -8.75
N HIS A 391 -4.58 6.56 -7.78
CA HIS A 391 -4.60 6.12 -6.39
C HIS A 391 -5.95 6.35 -5.70
N PHE A 392 -6.78 7.27 -6.23
CA PHE A 392 -8.04 7.69 -5.63
C PHE A 392 -9.19 7.68 -6.64
N PHE A 393 -10.35 7.20 -6.21
CA PHE A 393 -11.62 7.47 -6.89
C PHE A 393 -12.21 8.79 -6.34
N GLU A 394 -12.32 9.82 -7.19
CA GLU A 394 -12.93 11.11 -6.82
C GLU A 394 -14.46 11.02 -6.97
N THR A 395 -15.19 11.19 -5.86
CA THR A 395 -16.66 11.23 -5.81
C THR A 395 -17.15 12.37 -4.92
N LYS A 396 -18.44 12.43 -4.59
CA LYS A 396 -19.02 13.44 -3.68
C LYS A 396 -20.17 12.89 -2.84
N VAL A 397 -20.29 13.43 -1.63
CA VAL A 397 -21.48 13.35 -0.78
C VAL A 397 -22.27 14.65 -0.94
N VAL A 398 -23.59 14.60 -1.01
CA VAL A 398 -24.44 15.81 -0.96
C VAL A 398 -25.14 15.86 0.39
N TYR A 399 -24.74 16.79 1.26
CA TYR A 399 -25.31 16.98 2.59
C TYR A 399 -25.89 18.38 2.74
N ASN A 400 -27.17 18.50 3.13
CA ASN A 400 -27.92 19.78 3.17
C ASN A 400 -27.72 20.65 1.90
N GLY A 401 -27.65 20.01 0.72
CA GLY A 401 -27.41 20.66 -0.58
C GLY A 401 -25.94 20.98 -0.91
N ILE A 402 -25.04 20.92 0.08
CA ILE A 402 -23.60 21.14 -0.11
C ILE A 402 -22.97 19.87 -0.71
N SER A 403 -22.31 20.00 -1.87
CA SER A 403 -21.52 18.92 -2.47
C SER A 403 -20.13 18.84 -1.83
N ILE A 404 -19.96 17.93 -0.88
CA ILE A 404 -18.70 17.60 -0.20
C ILE A 404 -17.87 16.68 -1.12
N PRO A 405 -16.68 17.08 -1.59
CA PRO A 405 -15.82 16.20 -2.39
C PRO A 405 -15.19 15.12 -1.51
N VAL A 406 -15.19 13.88 -2.02
CA VAL A 406 -14.67 12.69 -1.33
C VAL A 406 -13.65 11.99 -2.23
N LYS A 407 -12.61 11.42 -1.63
CA LYS A 407 -11.59 10.61 -2.31
C LYS A 407 -11.49 9.24 -1.66
N ILE A 408 -11.91 8.20 -2.36
CA ILE A 408 -11.81 6.81 -1.88
C ILE A 408 -10.45 6.25 -2.32
N PRO A 409 -9.55 5.89 -1.38
CA PRO A 409 -8.23 5.34 -1.71
C PRO A 409 -8.35 3.88 -2.21
N LEU A 410 -7.75 3.59 -3.36
CA LEU A 410 -7.88 2.29 -4.05
C LEU A 410 -6.78 1.28 -3.67
N ALA A 411 -5.67 1.76 -3.12
CA ALA A 411 -4.48 0.98 -2.78
C ALA A 411 -4.49 0.36 -1.36
N ILE A 412 -5.65 0.37 -0.68
CA ILE A 412 -5.83 -0.12 0.70
C ILE A 412 -6.19 -1.62 0.72
N PHE A 413 -5.63 -2.35 1.69
CA PHE A 413 -5.95 -3.74 2.01
C PHE A 413 -6.98 -3.85 3.16
N PRO A 414 -7.75 -4.95 3.28
CA PRO A 414 -8.85 -5.04 4.27
C PRO A 414 -8.44 -4.79 5.74
N SER A 415 -7.24 -5.21 6.14
CA SER A 415 -6.69 -5.02 7.49
C SER A 415 -6.01 -3.66 7.72
N GLU A 416 -5.91 -2.79 6.70
CA GLU A 416 -5.50 -1.38 6.87
C GLU A 416 -6.75 -0.54 7.18
N ILE A 417 -6.94 -0.13 8.43
CA ILE A 417 -8.13 0.64 8.85
C ILE A 417 -7.76 2.10 9.14
N GLY A 418 -8.49 3.03 8.52
CA GLY A 418 -8.35 4.47 8.71
C GLY A 418 -7.12 5.12 8.07
N ASP A 419 -6.93 6.41 8.38
CA ASP A 419 -5.64 7.08 8.19
C ASP A 419 -4.75 6.83 9.41
N TYR A 420 -3.56 6.30 9.16
CA TYR A 420 -2.50 6.11 10.14
C TYR A 420 -1.14 6.48 9.53
N SER A 421 -0.13 6.70 10.36
CA SER A 421 1.23 6.94 9.88
C SER A 421 2.29 6.14 10.62
N LEU A 422 2.98 5.27 9.87
CA LEU A 422 4.19 4.58 10.34
C LEU A 422 5.32 5.58 10.58
N ILE A 423 5.42 6.66 9.78
CA ILE A 423 6.40 7.73 10.02
C ILE A 423 6.22 8.31 11.43
N LYS A 424 4.99 8.69 11.80
CA LYS A 424 4.71 9.21 13.15
C LYS A 424 4.92 8.18 14.26
N LEU A 425 4.68 6.89 14.00
CA LEU A 425 4.93 5.81 14.97
C LEU A 425 6.44 5.66 15.24
N VAL A 426 7.24 5.54 14.18
CA VAL A 426 8.71 5.44 14.25
C VAL A 426 9.30 6.70 14.90
N GLN A 427 8.87 7.89 14.51
CA GLN A 427 9.30 9.15 15.15
C GLN A 427 8.98 9.23 16.65
N THR A 428 7.95 8.53 17.13
CA THR A 428 7.58 8.51 18.56
C THR A 428 8.46 7.54 19.37
N PHE A 429 8.97 6.46 18.75
CA PHE A 429 9.63 5.36 19.48
C PHE A 429 11.04 4.98 18.99
N SER A 430 11.66 5.75 18.08
CA SER A 430 13.07 5.58 17.64
C SER A 430 14.05 6.55 18.33
N GLY A 431 13.75 7.02 19.53
CA GLY A 431 14.73 7.76 20.35
C GLY A 431 15.82 6.83 20.90
N PRO A 432 17.06 7.31 21.13
CA PRO A 432 18.17 6.49 21.62
C PRO A 432 17.95 5.92 23.04
N THR A 433 16.93 6.41 23.75
CA THR A 433 16.49 5.93 25.07
C THR A 433 15.02 5.49 25.08
N SER A 434 14.44 5.21 23.90
CA SER A 434 13.04 4.79 23.74
C SER A 434 12.78 3.36 24.23
N LEU A 435 13.78 2.46 24.25
CA LEU A 435 13.63 1.18 24.97
C LEU A 435 14.00 1.39 26.45
N ALA A 436 13.03 1.22 27.35
CA ALA A 436 13.28 1.32 28.78
C ALA A 436 13.97 0.04 29.32
N PRO A 437 14.90 0.15 30.29
CA PRO A 437 15.51 -1.02 30.92
C PRO A 437 14.47 -1.95 31.57
N GLY A 438 14.43 -3.21 31.13
CA GLY A 438 13.45 -4.22 31.54
C GLY A 438 13.94 -5.64 31.29
N PRO A 439 13.08 -6.67 31.46
CA PRO A 439 13.46 -8.06 31.24
C PRO A 439 13.70 -8.35 29.75
N ILE A 440 14.89 -8.86 29.43
CA ILE A 440 15.29 -9.21 28.07
C ILE A 440 14.76 -10.62 27.75
N LEU A 441 13.66 -10.67 26.99
CA LEU A 441 13.04 -11.91 26.51
C LEU A 441 13.44 -12.17 25.04
N PRO A 442 13.94 -13.38 24.67
CA PRO A 442 14.38 -13.69 23.30
C PRO A 442 13.31 -13.47 22.23
N GLN A 443 12.05 -13.78 22.53
CA GLN A 443 10.91 -13.58 21.63
C GLN A 443 10.57 -12.10 21.32
N LEU A 444 11.14 -11.17 22.10
CA LEU A 444 10.96 -9.71 21.92
C LEU A 444 12.27 -9.01 21.53
N HIS A 445 13.41 -9.50 22.02
CA HIS A 445 14.72 -8.85 21.96
C HIS A 445 15.73 -9.68 21.15
N THR A 446 15.54 -9.73 19.83
CA THR A 446 16.42 -10.41 18.87
C THR A 446 17.90 -10.01 18.98
N SER A 447 18.16 -8.78 19.46
CA SER A 447 19.50 -8.18 19.61
C SER A 447 19.83 -7.85 21.07
N GLY A 448 19.13 -8.48 22.03
CA GLY A 448 19.19 -8.14 23.44
C GLY A 448 18.78 -6.69 23.70
N SER A 449 19.51 -5.99 24.58
CA SER A 449 19.30 -4.57 24.90
C SER A 449 19.48 -3.62 23.71
N ASN A 450 20.08 -4.07 22.61
CA ASN A 450 20.31 -3.24 21.41
C ASN A 450 19.16 -3.37 20.39
N THR A 451 18.09 -4.11 20.72
CA THR A 451 16.92 -4.26 19.83
C THR A 451 16.17 -2.93 19.75
N PRO A 452 15.96 -2.33 18.55
CA PRO A 452 15.24 -1.06 18.45
C PRO A 452 13.83 -1.14 19.04
N ALA A 453 13.36 -0.10 19.73
CA ALA A 453 12.11 -0.17 20.49
C ALA A 453 10.87 -0.41 19.60
N VAL A 454 10.89 0.08 18.34
CA VAL A 454 9.88 -0.23 17.30
C VAL A 454 9.86 -1.72 16.95
N ILE A 455 11.02 -2.40 16.97
CA ILE A 455 11.14 -3.84 16.72
C ILE A 455 10.69 -4.64 17.95
N VAL A 456 10.95 -4.18 19.17
CA VAL A 456 10.40 -4.78 20.40
C VAL A 456 8.85 -4.71 20.39
N LEU A 457 8.28 -3.56 20.02
CA LEU A 457 6.84 -3.38 19.81
C LEU A 457 6.29 -4.33 18.73
N LEU A 458 6.93 -4.39 17.56
CA LEU A 458 6.55 -5.30 16.48
C LEU A 458 6.56 -6.76 16.93
N ASN A 459 7.64 -7.20 17.57
CA ASN A 459 7.79 -8.56 18.09
C ASN A 459 6.71 -8.87 19.13
N ALA A 460 6.36 -7.94 20.02
CA ALA A 460 5.29 -8.11 21.00
C ALA A 460 3.93 -8.36 20.34
N ILE A 461 3.59 -7.57 19.32
CA ILE A 461 2.34 -7.72 18.55
C ILE A 461 2.33 -9.05 17.77
N LEU A 462 3.43 -9.40 17.07
CA LEU A 462 3.56 -10.66 16.32
C LEU A 462 3.43 -11.89 17.21
N THR A 463 3.97 -11.85 18.44
CA THR A 463 3.99 -12.98 19.37
C THR A 463 2.80 -13.01 20.34
N GLY A 464 1.82 -12.12 20.17
CA GLY A 464 0.55 -12.16 20.93
C GLY A 464 0.63 -11.65 22.37
N HIS A 465 1.53 -10.71 22.67
CA HIS A 465 1.58 -10.03 23.96
C HIS A 465 0.51 -8.93 24.07
N ARG A 466 0.09 -8.61 25.30
CA ARG A 466 -0.82 -7.49 25.59
C ARG A 466 -0.05 -6.16 25.48
N VAL A 467 -0.42 -5.33 24.52
CA VAL A 467 0.24 -4.05 24.24
C VAL A 467 -0.70 -2.89 24.56
N VAL A 468 -0.23 -1.91 25.34
CA VAL A 468 -0.98 -0.69 25.67
C VAL A 468 -0.25 0.55 25.17
N PHE A 469 -0.94 1.40 24.43
CA PHE A 469 -0.50 2.74 24.04
C PHE A 469 -1.11 3.76 25.00
N LEU A 470 -0.27 4.38 25.85
CA LEU A 470 -0.71 5.36 26.85
C LEU A 470 -0.44 6.78 26.37
N GLY A 471 -1.51 7.52 26.09
CA GLY A 471 -1.49 8.94 25.73
C GLY A 471 -2.09 9.84 26.81
N HIS A 472 -1.51 9.88 28.01
CA HIS A 472 -1.98 10.80 29.04
C HIS A 472 -1.93 12.27 28.56
N GLN A 473 -3.02 13.00 28.76
CA GLN A 473 -3.28 14.37 28.25
C GLN A 473 -3.17 14.54 26.71
N GLN A 474 -2.93 13.47 25.94
CA GLN A 474 -2.93 13.51 24.48
C GLN A 474 -4.36 13.40 23.92
N PRO A 475 -4.62 13.91 22.70
CA PRO A 475 -5.86 13.65 21.99
C PRO A 475 -6.09 12.15 21.81
N ALA A 476 -7.31 11.68 22.08
CA ALA A 476 -7.65 10.27 21.97
C ALA A 476 -7.43 9.75 20.53
N GLY A 477 -7.68 10.59 19.53
CA GLY A 477 -7.43 10.28 18.12
C GLY A 477 -5.94 10.12 17.77
N ARG A 478 -5.04 10.75 18.55
CA ARG A 478 -3.59 10.57 18.39
C ARG A 478 -3.13 9.24 18.97
N VAL A 479 -3.81 8.72 20.01
CA VAL A 479 -3.57 7.36 20.52
C VAL A 479 -4.06 6.33 19.50
N ALA A 480 -5.30 6.49 19.01
CA ALA A 480 -5.87 5.61 17.99
C ALA A 480 -5.05 5.57 16.70
N GLU A 481 -4.55 6.71 16.21
CA GLU A 481 -3.64 6.76 15.06
C GLU A 481 -2.41 5.85 15.24
N LEU A 482 -1.83 5.79 16.45
CA LEU A 482 -0.65 4.96 16.72
C LEU A 482 -0.97 3.48 16.95
N VAL A 483 -2.14 3.14 17.51
CA VAL A 483 -2.60 1.74 17.59
C VAL A 483 -2.86 1.19 16.19
N LEU A 484 -3.54 1.97 15.33
CA LEU A 484 -3.75 1.63 13.92
C LEU A 484 -2.41 1.49 13.17
N ALA A 485 -1.48 2.43 13.38
CA ALA A 485 -0.13 2.33 12.83
C ALA A 485 0.63 1.09 13.33
N ALA A 486 0.44 0.64 14.56
CA ALA A 486 1.08 -0.55 15.10
C ALA A 486 0.47 -1.86 14.58
N CYS A 487 -0.83 -1.89 14.34
CA CYS A 487 -1.50 -2.99 13.62
C CYS A 487 -1.03 -3.05 12.16
N ALA A 488 -0.87 -1.89 11.52
CA ALA A 488 -0.27 -1.78 10.20
C ALA A 488 1.23 -2.15 10.17
N LEU A 489 1.98 -1.88 11.24
CA LEU A 489 3.38 -2.29 11.36
C LEU A 489 3.50 -3.83 11.32
N ALA A 490 2.67 -4.53 12.10
CA ALA A 490 2.72 -5.99 12.21
C ALA A 490 2.07 -6.74 11.04
N SER A 491 1.04 -6.18 10.41
CA SER A 491 0.38 -6.78 9.23
C SER A 491 1.20 -6.65 7.93
N GLY A 492 2.30 -5.88 7.93
CA GLY A 492 2.92 -5.41 6.69
C GLY A 492 1.98 -4.48 5.92
N SER A 493 1.28 -3.61 6.66
CA SER A 493 0.17 -2.76 6.23
C SER A 493 -0.85 -3.55 5.42
N GLY A 494 -1.52 -4.51 6.08
CA GLY A 494 -2.57 -5.38 5.54
C GLY A 494 -2.19 -6.28 4.36
N ALA A 495 -0.97 -6.17 3.82
CA ALA A 495 -0.57 -6.87 2.61
C ALA A 495 -0.03 -8.28 2.89
N VAL A 496 0.53 -8.54 4.08
CA VAL A 496 1.20 -9.81 4.41
C VAL A 496 0.44 -10.65 5.43
N LEU A 497 0.17 -10.10 6.62
CA LEU A 497 -0.43 -10.79 7.75
C LEU A 497 -1.76 -10.14 8.16
N GLN A 498 -2.67 -10.93 8.72
CA GLN A 498 -4.05 -10.53 9.06
C GLN A 498 -4.40 -10.94 10.50
N GLY A 499 -5.53 -10.45 11.02
CA GLY A 499 -6.08 -10.82 12.34
C GLY A 499 -5.45 -10.08 13.52
N PHE A 500 -4.93 -8.87 13.31
CA PHE A 500 -4.53 -7.93 14.38
C PHE A 500 -5.71 -7.04 14.78
N GLU A 501 -6.49 -6.62 13.79
CA GLU A 501 -7.72 -5.85 13.88
C GLU A 501 -8.75 -6.45 14.84
N GLU A 502 -8.90 -7.78 14.86
CA GLU A 502 -9.84 -8.50 15.74
C GLU A 502 -9.57 -8.24 17.23
N ARG A 503 -8.29 -8.09 17.61
CA ARG A 503 -7.83 -7.88 19.01
C ARG A 503 -7.29 -6.47 19.27
N ALA A 504 -7.45 -5.55 18.31
CA ALA A 504 -7.00 -4.17 18.43
C ALA A 504 -8.15 -3.27 18.88
N PHE A 505 -7.92 -2.48 19.93
CA PHE A 505 -8.85 -1.48 20.45
C PHE A 505 -8.18 -0.12 20.26
N PRO A 506 -8.37 0.57 19.11
CA PRO A 506 -7.63 1.80 18.82
C PRO A 506 -7.85 2.89 19.88
N TYR A 507 -9.05 2.91 20.46
CA TYR A 507 -9.34 3.59 21.72
C TYR A 507 -10.22 2.72 22.62
N THR A 508 -9.94 2.70 23.93
CA THR A 508 -10.77 2.04 24.97
C THR A 508 -10.62 2.74 26.32
N ASN A 509 -11.68 2.71 27.13
CA ASN A 509 -11.70 3.28 28.49
C ASN A 509 -11.32 2.24 29.56
N LEU A 510 -11.09 2.72 30.79
CA LEU A 510 -10.79 1.89 31.97
C LEU A 510 -11.99 1.02 32.40
N SER A 511 -13.22 1.45 32.14
CA SER A 511 -14.46 0.68 32.34
C SER A 511 -14.47 -0.65 31.58
N ASN A 512 -13.88 -0.68 30.39
CA ASN A 512 -13.81 -1.85 29.51
C ASN A 512 -12.65 -2.81 29.87
N LEU A 513 -11.88 -2.52 30.91
CA LEU A 513 -10.66 -3.26 31.27
C LEU A 513 -10.90 -4.76 31.52
N ASP A 514 -12.01 -5.15 32.13
CA ASP A 514 -12.30 -6.55 32.42
C ASP A 514 -12.61 -7.34 31.13
N ASN A 515 -13.31 -6.72 30.18
CA ASN A 515 -13.49 -7.29 28.85
C ASN A 515 -12.17 -7.35 28.07
N LEU A 516 -11.34 -6.32 28.18
CA LEU A 516 -10.04 -6.23 27.53
C LEU A 516 -9.09 -7.34 28.01
N GLN A 517 -9.08 -7.64 29.30
CA GLN A 517 -8.30 -8.76 29.87
C GLN A 517 -8.74 -10.13 29.34
N ASN A 518 -9.99 -10.30 28.90
CA ASN A 518 -10.47 -11.54 28.29
C ASN A 518 -10.00 -11.73 26.83
N VAL A 519 -9.38 -10.72 26.20
CA VAL A 519 -8.86 -10.81 24.82
C VAL A 519 -7.37 -11.16 24.81
N PRO A 520 -6.96 -12.35 24.34
CA PRO A 520 -5.56 -12.75 24.34
C PRO A 520 -4.71 -11.87 23.41
N GLY A 521 -3.66 -11.26 23.95
CA GLY A 521 -2.70 -10.46 23.18
C GLY A 521 -3.30 -9.18 22.56
N PHE A 522 -4.20 -8.52 23.30
CA PHE A 522 -4.86 -7.29 22.85
C PHE A 522 -3.88 -6.15 22.55
N ILE A 523 -4.30 -5.20 21.70
CA ILE A 523 -3.53 -4.02 21.32
C ILE A 523 -4.40 -2.78 21.58
N ALA A 524 -4.22 -2.11 22.71
CA ALA A 524 -5.16 -1.10 23.21
C ALA A 524 -4.59 0.32 23.26
N GLY A 525 -5.41 1.32 22.91
CA GLY A 525 -5.11 2.74 23.11
C GLY A 525 -5.89 3.34 24.28
N VAL A 526 -5.20 3.98 25.22
CA VAL A 526 -5.79 4.54 26.46
C VAL A 526 -5.21 5.92 26.79
N CYS A 527 -6.02 6.79 27.40
CA CYS A 527 -5.57 8.09 27.94
C CYS A 527 -5.44 8.11 29.48
N ASN A 528 -5.97 7.10 30.16
CA ASN A 528 -5.99 6.99 31.61
C ASN A 528 -4.60 6.61 32.18
N PRO A 529 -3.99 7.41 33.09
CA PRO A 529 -2.64 7.16 33.56
C PRO A 529 -2.49 5.91 34.44
N ALA A 530 -3.59 5.39 35.02
CA ALA A 530 -3.56 4.23 35.92
C ALA A 530 -3.00 2.94 35.28
N PHE A 531 -2.96 2.87 33.94
CA PHE A 531 -2.28 1.80 33.23
C PHE A 531 -0.75 1.81 33.47
N ALA A 532 -0.11 2.96 33.63
CA ALA A 532 1.33 3.02 33.93
C ALA A 532 1.68 2.42 35.29
N ASP A 533 0.80 2.60 36.29
CA ASP A 533 1.01 2.19 37.67
C ASP A 533 0.79 0.68 37.91
N ARG A 534 0.27 -0.05 36.91
CA ARG A 534 -0.20 -1.44 37.06
C ARG A 534 0.37 -2.38 35.97
N PRO A 535 1.64 -2.83 36.10
CA PRO A 535 2.30 -3.71 35.13
C PRO A 535 1.70 -5.11 34.97
N SER A 536 0.70 -5.48 35.78
CA SER A 536 -0.05 -6.73 35.64
C SER A 536 -1.09 -6.69 34.50
N TRP A 537 -1.55 -5.49 34.12
CA TRP A 537 -2.59 -5.29 33.09
C TRP A 537 -2.07 -5.44 31.64
N TRP A 538 -0.76 -5.35 31.43
CA TRP A 538 -0.13 -5.35 30.10
C TRP A 538 1.24 -6.03 30.14
N ASP A 539 1.73 -6.41 28.97
CA ASP A 539 3.04 -7.05 28.80
C ASP A 539 4.06 -6.07 28.21
N VAL A 540 3.61 -5.15 27.33
CA VAL A 540 4.37 -4.01 26.83
C VAL A 540 3.55 -2.72 26.89
N LEU A 541 4.13 -1.64 27.42
CA LEU A 541 3.55 -0.29 27.50
C LEU A 541 4.33 0.68 26.60
N CYS A 542 3.64 1.31 25.66
CA CYS A 542 4.13 2.35 24.77
C CYS A 542 3.59 3.71 25.24
N ASN A 543 4.37 4.46 25.99
CA ASN A 543 4.00 5.77 26.52
C ASN A 543 4.34 6.87 25.48
N LEU A 544 3.30 7.57 24.99
CA LEU A 544 3.40 8.56 23.92
C LEU A 544 4.10 9.86 24.34
N GLU A 545 3.94 10.27 25.59
CA GLU A 545 4.49 11.52 26.13
C GLU A 545 6.02 11.46 26.29
N THR A 546 6.52 10.32 26.78
CA THR A 546 7.94 10.09 27.03
C THR A 546 8.67 9.44 25.85
N GLY A 547 7.94 8.99 24.83
CA GLY A 547 8.48 8.25 23.68
C GLY A 547 9.08 6.89 24.04
N LYS A 548 8.60 6.25 25.13
CA LYS A 548 9.20 5.03 25.69
C LYS A 548 8.33 3.79 25.52
N VAL A 549 8.99 2.68 25.22
CA VAL A 549 8.47 1.31 25.23
C VAL A 549 9.04 0.61 26.46
N VAL A 550 8.17 0.08 27.31
CA VAL A 550 8.50 -0.58 28.58
C VAL A 550 7.97 -2.02 28.54
N VAL A 551 8.82 -3.00 28.84
CA VAL A 551 8.39 -4.40 28.99
C VAL A 551 8.10 -4.67 30.47
N SER A 552 6.95 -5.30 30.77
CA SER A 552 6.51 -5.53 32.14
C SER A 552 7.48 -6.43 32.91
N LYS A 553 7.79 -6.08 34.16
CA LYS A 553 8.65 -6.88 35.05
C LYS A 553 8.00 -8.18 35.50
N GLU A 554 6.69 -8.30 35.36
CA GLU A 554 5.92 -9.51 35.71
C GLU A 554 5.92 -10.55 34.59
N LEU A 555 6.35 -10.16 33.38
CA LEU A 555 6.41 -11.00 32.19
C LEU A 555 7.55 -12.04 32.29
N LYS A 556 7.22 -13.19 32.88
CA LYS A 556 8.14 -14.32 33.05
C LYS A 556 8.51 -14.94 31.68
N PRO A 557 9.77 -15.36 31.46
CA PRO A 557 10.10 -16.24 30.34
C PRO A 557 9.25 -17.53 30.41
N SER A 558 8.67 -17.95 29.29
CA SER A 558 7.87 -19.19 29.28
C SER A 558 8.74 -20.40 29.59
N ALA A 559 8.37 -21.16 30.62
CA ALA A 559 9.10 -22.35 31.07
C ALA A 559 9.09 -23.51 30.06
N THR A 560 8.29 -23.43 28.99
CA THR A 560 8.16 -24.46 27.96
C THR A 560 9.43 -24.69 27.14
N ALA A 561 10.43 -23.82 27.21
CA ALA A 561 11.74 -24.03 26.56
C ALA A 561 12.66 -25.02 27.30
N ALA A 562 12.27 -25.50 28.50
CA ALA A 562 13.13 -26.35 29.34
C ALA A 562 12.89 -27.87 29.22
N ILE A 563 11.90 -28.31 28.44
CA ILE A 563 11.50 -29.73 28.31
C ILE A 563 11.83 -30.23 26.89
N GLY A 564 13.13 -30.32 26.59
CA GLY A 564 13.60 -30.66 25.23
C GLY A 564 15.03 -31.21 25.13
N SER A 565 15.73 -31.48 26.24
CA SER A 565 17.03 -32.15 26.21
C SER A 565 17.35 -32.85 27.55
N GLN A 566 16.98 -34.13 27.65
CA GLN A 566 17.47 -35.04 28.69
C GLN A 566 17.76 -36.43 28.11
N THR A 567 18.92 -36.55 27.45
CA THR A 567 19.57 -37.84 27.18
C THR A 567 21.03 -37.76 27.64
N ASN A 568 21.48 -38.75 28.40
CA ASN A 568 22.70 -38.65 29.21
C ASN A 568 24.00 -38.41 28.40
N GLY A 569 24.74 -37.39 28.81
CA GLY A 569 26.18 -37.25 28.59
C GLY A 569 26.86 -36.97 29.93
N SER A 570 27.78 -37.84 30.38
CA SER A 570 28.27 -37.79 31.77
C SER A 570 29.29 -36.67 32.01
N ARG A 571 29.39 -36.25 33.28
CA ARG A 571 30.28 -35.19 33.77
C ARG A 571 31.74 -35.64 33.67
N ASN A 572 32.58 -34.80 33.06
CA ASN A 572 33.92 -34.53 33.59
C ASN A 572 34.28 -33.05 33.33
N THR A 573 35.30 -32.55 34.03
CA THR A 573 35.39 -31.13 34.40
C THR A 573 36.52 -30.35 33.72
N ILE A 574 36.53 -29.04 34.00
CA ILE A 574 37.56 -28.02 33.66
C ILE A 574 37.44 -27.51 32.22
N GLY A 575 37.24 -26.19 32.08
CA GLY A 575 37.20 -25.49 30.80
C GLY A 575 38.38 -24.54 30.61
N ARG A 576 38.83 -24.42 29.36
CA ARG A 576 39.63 -23.29 28.82
C ARG A 576 39.31 -23.12 27.34
N ALA A 577 38.68 -22.01 26.98
CA ALA A 577 38.37 -21.65 25.59
C ALA A 577 39.45 -20.73 24.96
N SER A 578 40.60 -20.59 25.61
CA SER A 578 41.73 -19.73 25.19
C SER A 578 42.70 -20.40 24.22
N ASP A 579 42.74 -21.74 24.19
CA ASP A 579 43.95 -22.44 23.77
C ASP A 579 43.94 -22.90 22.29
N PHE A 580 42.78 -22.87 21.62
CA PHE A 580 42.66 -23.25 20.20
C PHE A 580 43.23 -22.20 19.24
N ALA A 581 43.23 -20.92 19.62
CA ALA A 581 43.78 -19.82 18.80
C ALA A 581 45.31 -19.90 18.63
N ASN A 582 46.01 -20.60 19.51
CA ASN A 582 47.48 -20.60 19.56
C ASN A 582 48.15 -21.71 18.74
N TRP A 583 47.40 -22.71 18.27
CA TRP A 583 47.97 -23.82 17.47
C TRP A 583 48.18 -23.44 16.00
N ALA A 584 47.25 -22.65 15.42
CA ALA A 584 47.30 -22.22 14.03
C ALA A 584 48.44 -21.23 13.71
N SER A 585 49.02 -20.58 14.72
CA SER A 585 50.12 -19.60 14.56
C SER A 585 51.52 -20.19 14.77
N ALA A 586 51.64 -21.49 15.06
CA ALA A 586 52.89 -22.08 15.58
C ALA A 586 53.77 -22.81 14.54
N ASN A 587 53.26 -23.14 13.36
CA ASN A 587 54.00 -23.88 12.32
C ASN A 587 53.86 -23.20 10.94
N GLY A 588 54.77 -22.27 10.63
CA GLY A 588 54.80 -21.57 9.34
C GLY A 588 56.22 -21.36 8.80
N GLY A 589 56.56 -22.05 7.71
CA GLY A 589 57.71 -21.78 6.85
C GLY A 589 58.80 -22.88 6.82
N PRO A 590 59.79 -22.80 5.90
CA PRO A 590 60.02 -21.73 4.91
C PRO A 590 60.16 -22.20 3.43
N GLY A 591 60.02 -21.24 2.49
CA GLY A 591 60.31 -21.39 1.04
C GLY A 591 59.27 -20.62 0.19
N ALA A 592 59.50 -19.39 -0.29
CA ALA A 592 60.43 -18.93 -1.36
C ALA A 592 59.94 -19.28 -2.79
N ARG A 593 59.96 -18.38 -3.80
CA ARG A 593 60.41 -16.97 -3.86
C ARG A 593 59.82 -16.23 -5.10
N ASP A 594 60.19 -14.94 -5.26
CA ASP A 594 59.94 -14.02 -6.40
C ASP A 594 58.46 -13.64 -6.65
N GLY A 595 58.08 -12.47 -7.20
CA GLY A 595 58.80 -11.32 -7.79
C GLY A 595 58.04 -10.86 -9.06
N VAL A 596 57.84 -9.58 -9.42
CA VAL A 596 58.38 -8.27 -8.97
C VAL A 596 57.35 -7.14 -9.18
N ASP A 597 57.58 -5.95 -8.63
CA ASP A 597 56.75 -4.73 -8.79
C ASP A 597 57.12 -3.88 -10.03
N GLU A 598 56.15 -3.09 -10.56
CA GLU A 598 56.23 -1.82 -11.34
C GLU A 598 54.84 -1.58 -12.00
N LEU A 599 54.20 -0.40 -12.17
CA LEU A 599 54.34 1.02 -11.82
C LEU A 599 52.89 1.60 -11.73
N GLY A 600 52.56 2.72 -11.07
CA GLY A 600 53.35 3.65 -10.27
C GLY A 600 52.43 4.65 -9.52
N MET A 601 52.91 5.16 -8.38
CA MET A 601 52.17 5.95 -7.38
C MET A 601 51.78 7.37 -7.82
N LEU A 602 50.75 7.94 -7.16
CA LEU A 602 50.90 9.24 -6.49
C LEU A 602 50.24 9.19 -5.10
N ASN A 603 50.88 9.80 -4.11
CA ASN A 603 50.50 9.75 -2.69
C ASN A 603 50.66 11.14 -2.04
N GLY A 604 49.85 11.45 -1.03
CA GLY A 604 49.80 12.77 -0.37
C GLY A 604 49.61 12.62 1.16
N PRO A 605 50.21 13.49 1.98
CA PRO A 605 50.87 13.03 3.20
C PRO A 605 49.99 12.89 4.45
N ALA A 606 50.42 11.99 5.33
CA ALA A 606 49.83 11.77 6.65
C ALA A 606 50.12 12.91 7.63
N ASN A 607 49.26 13.06 8.64
CA ASN A 607 49.57 13.75 9.89
C ASN A 607 49.53 12.72 11.05
N GLN A 608 50.36 12.92 12.08
CA GLN A 608 50.66 11.89 13.08
C GLN A 608 49.77 12.02 14.33
N GLY A 609 49.24 10.91 14.83
CA GLY A 609 48.46 10.81 16.06
C GLY A 609 48.53 9.40 16.65
N GLY A 610 48.77 9.30 17.96
CA GLY A 610 49.21 8.05 18.60
C GLY A 610 48.20 6.89 18.58
N PRO A 611 48.67 5.63 18.61
CA PRO A 611 47.81 4.44 18.47
C PRO A 611 47.06 4.10 19.76
N SER A 612 45.90 4.74 19.98
CA SER A 612 44.91 4.27 20.95
C SER A 612 44.13 3.08 20.39
N GLY A 613 44.78 1.91 20.37
CA GLY A 613 44.23 0.67 19.83
C GLY A 613 43.00 0.17 20.59
N ARG A 614 41.82 0.68 20.23
CA ARG A 614 40.55 -0.01 20.49
C ARG A 614 40.56 -1.31 19.69
N ALA A 615 40.39 -2.44 20.37
CA ALA A 615 40.08 -3.69 19.69
C ALA A 615 38.80 -3.49 18.87
N ALA A 616 38.83 -3.85 17.59
CA ALA A 616 37.64 -3.88 16.76
C ALA A 616 36.81 -5.10 17.17
N ASP A 617 35.86 -4.89 18.08
CA ASP A 617 34.83 -5.89 18.38
C ASP A 617 34.13 -6.28 17.08
N GLY A 618 34.27 -7.55 16.69
CA GLY A 618 33.58 -8.14 15.55
C GLY A 618 32.08 -8.35 15.82
N LYS A 619 31.37 -7.28 16.21
CA LYS A 619 29.91 -7.26 16.24
C LYS A 619 29.41 -7.47 14.82
N GLY A 620 28.93 -8.68 14.53
CA GLY A 620 27.97 -8.86 13.45
C GLY A 620 26.72 -8.05 13.78
N GLU A 621 26.48 -7.00 13.02
CA GLU A 621 25.31 -6.14 13.19
C GLU A 621 24.04 -6.95 12.97
N SER A 622 23.03 -6.76 13.82
CA SER A 622 21.82 -7.58 13.74
C SER A 622 20.97 -7.15 12.54
N PRO A 623 20.24 -8.07 11.87
CA PRO A 623 19.40 -7.72 10.73
C PRO A 623 18.31 -6.69 11.08
N ASP A 624 17.90 -6.63 12.35
CA ASP A 624 16.90 -5.69 12.85
C ASP A 624 17.46 -4.29 13.10
N SER A 625 18.69 -4.17 13.61
CA SER A 625 19.41 -2.89 13.68
C SER A 625 19.79 -2.40 12.28
N VAL A 626 20.30 -3.29 11.42
CA VAL A 626 20.56 -3.04 10.00
C VAL A 626 19.33 -2.45 9.28
N PHE A 627 18.15 -3.03 9.50
CA PHE A 627 16.91 -2.55 8.90
C PHE A 627 16.48 -1.14 9.38
N MET A 628 16.71 -0.82 10.65
CA MET A 628 16.35 0.49 11.23
C MET A 628 17.39 1.58 10.96
N ASP A 629 18.68 1.21 11.01
CA ASP A 629 19.81 2.12 11.21
C ASP A 629 20.89 2.06 10.10
N GLU A 630 21.15 0.92 9.44
CA GLU A 630 22.02 0.84 8.23
C GLU A 630 21.84 -0.42 7.35
N ALA A 631 21.27 -0.27 6.14
CA ALA A 631 21.79 -0.94 4.93
C ALA A 631 21.24 -0.41 3.59
N SER A 632 22.17 -0.27 2.64
CA SER A 632 22.00 -0.39 1.18
C SER A 632 21.19 0.63 0.37
N PHE A 633 20.19 1.37 0.90
CA PHE A 633 19.61 2.51 0.15
C PHE A 633 19.07 3.66 1.01
N ALA A 634 18.45 3.38 2.15
CA ALA A 634 18.26 4.33 3.25
C ALA A 634 17.80 3.57 4.51
N PRO A 635 18.44 3.75 5.67
CA PRO A 635 17.86 3.37 6.97
C PRO A 635 16.44 3.92 7.13
N ILE A 636 15.53 3.25 7.83
CA ILE A 636 14.16 3.81 8.01
C ILE A 636 14.21 5.17 8.72
N SER A 637 15.07 5.31 9.73
CA SER A 637 15.31 6.58 10.42
C SER A 637 15.80 7.69 9.46
N ASN A 638 16.67 7.35 8.50
CA ASN A 638 17.21 8.27 7.50
C ASN A 638 16.23 8.55 6.35
N ALA A 639 15.44 7.57 5.91
CA ALA A 639 14.38 7.76 4.93
C ALA A 639 13.33 8.77 5.44
N ILE A 640 13.00 8.70 6.73
CA ILE A 640 12.13 9.68 7.40
C ILE A 640 12.80 11.07 7.47
N GLN A 641 14.09 11.15 7.81
CA GLN A 641 14.85 12.42 7.84
C GLN A 641 15.04 13.03 6.44
N SER A 642 15.16 12.20 5.42
CA SER A 642 15.25 12.55 3.99
C SER A 642 13.87 12.80 3.35
N HIS A 643 12.80 12.88 4.15
CA HIS A 643 11.44 13.19 3.73
C HIS A 643 10.82 12.24 2.67
N TYR A 644 11.20 10.96 2.68
CA TYR A 644 10.50 9.94 1.88
C TYR A 644 9.05 9.79 2.35
N GLY A 645 8.13 9.56 1.40
CA GLY A 645 6.70 9.45 1.67
C GLY A 645 6.30 8.22 2.48
N GLU A 646 5.15 8.31 3.17
CA GLU A 646 4.54 7.23 3.95
C GLU A 646 4.36 5.94 3.14
N SER A 647 4.12 6.04 1.82
CA SER A 647 4.07 4.90 0.88
C SER A 647 5.36 4.07 0.90
N VAL A 648 6.52 4.72 0.80
CA VAL A 648 7.84 4.05 0.80
C VAL A 648 8.13 3.41 2.15
N ILE A 649 7.75 4.05 3.26
CA ILE A 649 7.92 3.50 4.61
C ILE A 649 7.00 2.29 4.83
N ARG A 650 5.72 2.36 4.43
CA ARG A 650 4.79 1.21 4.43
C ARG A 650 5.33 0.05 3.58
N ALA A 651 5.91 0.35 2.42
CA ALA A 651 6.51 -0.65 1.54
C ALA A 651 7.70 -1.36 2.23
N ARG A 652 8.66 -0.62 2.79
CA ARG A 652 9.80 -1.19 3.54
C ARG A 652 9.37 -2.11 4.69
N PHE A 653 8.34 -1.74 5.46
CA PHE A 653 7.80 -2.62 6.50
C PHE A 653 7.06 -3.84 5.94
N THR A 654 6.37 -3.71 4.81
CA THR A 654 5.75 -4.85 4.09
C THR A 654 6.82 -5.88 3.69
N ASP A 655 7.94 -5.43 3.14
CA ASP A 655 9.05 -6.30 2.74
C ASP A 655 9.71 -6.99 3.94
N TYR A 656 9.83 -6.28 5.08
CA TYR A 656 10.36 -6.84 6.32
C TYR A 656 9.45 -7.95 6.87
N ILE A 657 8.13 -7.76 6.88
CA ILE A 657 7.19 -8.79 7.30
C ILE A 657 7.17 -9.97 6.31
N TYR A 658 7.28 -9.73 4.99
CA TYR A 658 7.49 -10.80 4.01
C TYR A 658 8.79 -11.58 4.28
N ARG A 659 9.91 -10.91 4.64
CA ARG A 659 11.16 -11.58 5.01
C ARG A 659 10.99 -12.42 6.27
N PHE A 660 10.35 -11.88 7.31
CA PHE A 660 10.04 -12.61 8.54
C PHE A 660 9.24 -13.90 8.26
N VAL A 661 8.20 -13.84 7.43
CA VAL A 661 7.41 -15.02 7.05
C VAL A 661 8.22 -16.04 6.25
N ARG A 662 9.13 -15.60 5.37
CA ARG A 662 10.04 -16.50 4.61
C ARG A 662 11.08 -17.18 5.50
N LEU A 663 11.50 -16.54 6.59
CA LEU A 663 12.32 -17.19 7.64
C LEU A 663 11.46 -18.17 8.44
N ALA A 664 10.22 -17.81 8.76
CA ALA A 664 9.29 -18.67 9.49
C ALA A 664 8.94 -19.96 8.72
N SER A 665 8.72 -19.90 7.40
CA SER A 665 8.49 -21.11 6.58
C SER A 665 9.71 -22.04 6.57
N ARG A 666 10.93 -21.49 6.63
CA ARG A 666 12.15 -22.29 6.76
C ARG A 666 12.34 -22.88 8.15
N HIS A 667 11.97 -22.14 9.21
CA HIS A 667 11.98 -22.65 10.58
C HIS A 667 10.93 -23.76 10.80
N GLU A 668 9.75 -23.63 10.19
CA GLU A 668 8.73 -24.69 10.13
C GLU A 668 9.26 -25.95 9.41
N GLU A 669 9.98 -25.77 8.30
CA GLU A 669 10.62 -26.85 7.56
C GLU A 669 11.73 -27.55 8.36
N GLU A 670 12.60 -26.80 9.05
CA GLU A 670 13.67 -27.36 9.90
C GLU A 670 13.13 -28.08 11.15
N SER A 671 11.94 -27.70 11.65
CA SER A 671 11.32 -28.30 12.83
C SER A 671 10.29 -29.41 12.53
N THR A 672 9.69 -29.43 11.34
CA THR A 672 8.62 -30.38 10.98
C THR A 672 8.85 -31.15 9.67
N SER A 673 9.97 -30.94 8.99
CA SER A 673 10.31 -31.50 7.67
C SER A 673 9.35 -31.11 6.53
N SER A 674 8.51 -30.08 6.73
CA SER A 674 7.59 -29.55 5.74
C SER A 674 7.23 -28.09 6.05
N THR A 675 6.60 -27.37 5.12
CA THR A 675 6.04 -26.04 5.43
C THR A 675 4.62 -25.88 4.89
N SER A 676 3.78 -25.20 5.68
CA SER A 676 2.39 -24.85 5.39
C SER A 676 2.18 -23.35 5.14
N ILE A 677 3.23 -22.54 5.31
CA ILE A 677 3.25 -21.08 5.13
C ILE A 677 4.28 -20.59 4.09
N GLY A 678 4.91 -21.49 3.34
CA GLY A 678 5.83 -21.11 2.28
C GLY A 678 6.07 -22.22 1.25
N TYR A 679 7.03 -21.97 0.37
CA TYR A 679 7.59 -23.01 -0.50
C TYR A 679 8.73 -23.71 0.26
N PRO A 680 8.80 -25.05 0.22
CA PRO A 680 9.96 -25.79 0.73
C PRO A 680 11.26 -25.28 0.10
N CYS A 681 12.38 -25.33 0.83
CA CYS A 681 13.67 -24.90 0.32
C CYS A 681 14.28 -25.96 -0.59
N SER A 682 14.55 -25.58 -1.84
CA SER A 682 15.31 -26.39 -2.79
C SER A 682 16.40 -25.57 -3.45
N ALA A 683 17.55 -26.19 -3.69
CA ALA A 683 18.63 -25.58 -4.47
C ALA A 683 18.35 -25.75 -5.97
N PHE A 684 18.82 -24.80 -6.78
CA PHE A 684 18.85 -24.95 -8.24
C PHE A 684 19.60 -26.22 -8.63
N THR A 685 19.00 -27.05 -9.48
CA THR A 685 19.67 -28.22 -10.05
C THR A 685 20.05 -27.94 -11.50
N SER A 686 21.36 -27.94 -11.77
CA SER A 686 21.84 -28.10 -13.15
C SER A 686 21.72 -29.57 -13.50
N GLY A 687 20.91 -29.94 -14.49
CA GLY A 687 20.49 -31.33 -14.76
C GLY A 687 21.64 -32.34 -14.90
N ALA A 688 22.84 -31.89 -15.27
CA ALA A 688 24.07 -32.68 -15.27
C ALA A 688 24.39 -33.36 -13.93
N ASN A 689 23.97 -32.78 -12.79
CA ASN A 689 24.21 -33.32 -11.45
C ASN A 689 23.13 -34.32 -10.99
N GLY A 690 21.99 -34.41 -11.68
CA GLY A 690 20.86 -35.25 -11.26
C GLY A 690 20.90 -36.69 -11.76
N GLY A 691 21.96 -37.08 -12.48
CA GLY A 691 22.06 -38.37 -13.18
C GLY A 691 21.51 -38.32 -14.60
N TYR A 692 21.60 -39.45 -15.32
CA TYR A 692 21.20 -39.53 -16.73
C TYR A 692 19.70 -39.22 -16.92
N GLY A 693 19.41 -38.14 -17.66
CA GLY A 693 18.05 -37.73 -18.02
C GLY A 693 17.39 -36.70 -17.10
N ALA A 694 18.03 -36.33 -15.98
CA ALA A 694 17.48 -35.33 -15.05
C ALA A 694 17.36 -33.95 -15.73
N GLN A 695 16.15 -33.37 -15.67
CA GLN A 695 15.89 -32.01 -16.14
C GLN A 695 16.38 -30.99 -15.11
N PRO A 696 16.87 -29.81 -15.53
CA PRO A 696 17.29 -28.77 -14.62
C PRO A 696 16.07 -28.14 -13.90
N SER A 697 16.13 -27.98 -12.59
CA SER A 697 15.06 -27.38 -11.78
C SER A 697 15.48 -26.04 -11.19
N LEU A 698 14.55 -25.08 -11.14
CA LEU A 698 14.70 -23.87 -10.34
C LEU A 698 14.77 -24.22 -8.84
N GLY A 699 15.42 -23.35 -8.06
CA GLY A 699 15.36 -23.41 -6.60
C GLY A 699 14.08 -22.79 -6.05
N SER A 700 13.80 -23.02 -4.77
CA SER A 700 12.61 -22.51 -4.05
C SER A 700 12.93 -22.19 -2.59
N GLY A 701 12.04 -21.47 -1.92
CA GLY A 701 12.18 -21.12 -0.51
C GLY A 701 13.11 -19.92 -0.27
N VAL A 702 13.51 -19.69 0.98
CA VAL A 702 14.22 -18.46 1.39
C VAL A 702 15.62 -18.36 0.78
N VAL A 703 15.97 -17.17 0.28
CA VAL A 703 17.31 -16.87 -0.28
C VAL A 703 18.18 -16.25 0.81
N PHE A 704 19.44 -16.70 0.88
CA PHE A 704 20.49 -16.15 1.73
C PHE A 704 21.70 -15.74 0.89
N VAL A 705 22.55 -14.86 1.44
CA VAL A 705 23.83 -14.46 0.81
C VAL A 705 24.85 -15.61 0.88
N ASP A 706 24.88 -16.29 2.02
CA ASP A 706 25.62 -17.52 2.29
C ASP A 706 24.90 -18.33 3.40
N GLU A 707 25.22 -19.62 3.51
CA GLU A 707 24.53 -20.53 4.44
C GLU A 707 24.78 -20.18 5.92
N ALA A 708 25.99 -19.73 6.27
CA ALA A 708 26.35 -19.39 7.65
C ALA A 708 25.72 -18.05 8.10
N ALA A 709 25.46 -17.13 7.18
CA ALA A 709 24.59 -15.98 7.41
C ALA A 709 23.14 -16.42 7.61
N GLY A 710 22.62 -17.34 6.78
CA GLY A 710 21.26 -17.86 6.90
C GLY A 710 20.99 -18.58 8.21
N GLN A 711 21.88 -19.48 8.64
CA GLN A 711 21.79 -20.17 9.94
C GLN A 711 21.80 -19.18 11.12
N ARG A 712 22.59 -18.11 11.06
CA ARG A 712 22.59 -17.04 12.08
C ARG A 712 21.30 -16.21 12.06
N GLU A 713 20.79 -15.86 10.88
CA GLU A 713 19.53 -15.13 10.72
C GLU A 713 18.35 -15.95 11.28
N LEU A 714 18.27 -17.24 10.96
CA LEU A 714 17.27 -18.17 11.49
C LEU A 714 17.39 -18.31 13.02
N ALA A 715 18.59 -18.52 13.55
CA ALA A 715 18.81 -18.63 15.00
C ALA A 715 18.34 -17.37 15.77
N ILE A 716 18.64 -16.17 15.26
CA ILE A 716 18.18 -14.88 15.82
C ILE A 716 16.65 -14.74 15.77
N ASN A 717 15.99 -15.32 14.76
CA ASN A 717 14.54 -15.21 14.58
C ASN A 717 13.72 -16.30 15.29
N SER A 718 14.32 -17.46 15.58
CA SER A 718 13.68 -18.67 16.14
C SER A 718 12.62 -18.36 17.22
N ALA A 719 13.02 -17.71 18.33
CA ALA A 719 12.15 -17.44 19.46
C ALA A 719 10.94 -16.53 19.13
N ARG A 720 11.05 -15.61 18.17
CA ARG A 720 9.91 -14.78 17.72
C ARG A 720 9.03 -15.49 16.70
N ILE A 721 9.60 -16.36 15.87
CA ILE A 721 8.86 -17.27 14.99
C ILE A 721 8.01 -18.23 15.85
N ASP A 722 8.63 -18.89 16.84
CA ASP A 722 7.96 -19.77 17.78
C ASP A 722 6.82 -19.09 18.56
N GLY A 723 6.96 -17.79 18.86
CA GLY A 723 5.87 -17.01 19.45
C GLY A 723 4.74 -16.78 18.46
N TRP A 724 5.04 -16.31 17.25
CA TRP A 724 4.04 -16.03 16.21
C TRP A 724 3.27 -17.28 15.75
N MET A 725 3.94 -18.43 15.60
CA MET A 725 3.32 -19.71 15.19
C MET A 725 2.22 -20.19 16.14
N LYS A 726 2.17 -19.68 17.37
CA LYS A 726 1.13 -19.99 18.38
C LYS A 726 -0.09 -19.06 18.29
N THR A 727 -0.04 -18.00 17.49
CA THR A 727 -1.10 -16.98 17.39
C THR A 727 -2.17 -17.32 16.34
N PRO A 728 -3.36 -16.69 16.39
CA PRO A 728 -4.37 -16.79 15.32
C PRO A 728 -3.84 -16.32 13.95
N SER A 729 -2.97 -15.29 13.93
CA SER A 729 -2.42 -14.71 12.70
C SER A 729 -1.63 -15.73 11.85
N TYR A 730 -0.93 -16.68 12.50
CA TYR A 730 -0.29 -17.80 11.82
C TYR A 730 -1.30 -18.69 11.08
N LYS A 731 -2.43 -19.02 11.71
CA LYS A 731 -3.49 -19.85 11.12
C LYS A 731 -4.20 -19.13 9.96
N LEU A 732 -4.46 -17.83 10.11
CA LEU A 732 -5.00 -17.00 9.03
C LEU A 732 -4.02 -16.91 7.85
N TYR A 733 -2.73 -16.79 8.11
CA TYR A 733 -1.72 -16.81 7.07
C TYR A 733 -1.59 -18.18 6.37
N GLN A 734 -1.66 -19.30 7.10
CA GLN A 734 -1.77 -20.64 6.49
C GLN A 734 -2.97 -20.74 5.52
N GLN A 735 -4.11 -20.15 5.86
CA GLN A 735 -5.29 -20.12 4.98
C GLN A 735 -5.05 -19.22 3.76
N SER A 736 -4.57 -17.98 3.99
CA SER A 736 -4.27 -17.01 2.92
C SER A 736 -3.21 -17.54 1.93
N PHE A 737 -2.17 -18.22 2.40
CA PHE A 737 -1.14 -18.80 1.55
C PHE A 737 -1.69 -19.95 0.69
N ARG A 738 -2.52 -20.84 1.26
CA ARG A 738 -3.21 -21.89 0.50
C ARG A 738 -4.19 -21.31 -0.53
N GLN A 739 -4.80 -20.16 -0.27
CA GLN A 739 -5.63 -19.45 -1.22
C GLN A 739 -4.78 -18.84 -2.34
N GLN A 740 -3.69 -18.12 -2.01
CA GLN A 740 -2.76 -17.56 -2.98
C GLN A 740 -2.14 -18.63 -3.91
N LEU A 741 -1.88 -19.84 -3.41
CA LEU A 741 -1.42 -20.97 -4.23
C LEU A 741 -2.48 -21.51 -5.23
N ARG A 742 -3.77 -21.24 -5.01
CA ARG A 742 -4.86 -21.59 -5.94
C ARG A 742 -5.15 -20.47 -6.93
N GLU A 743 -4.95 -19.21 -6.52
CA GLU A 743 -5.34 -18.01 -7.26
C GLU A 743 -4.17 -17.34 -8.03
N THR A 744 -2.94 -17.85 -7.90
CA THR A 744 -1.77 -17.29 -8.60
C THR A 744 -1.86 -17.42 -10.12
N SER A 745 -1.76 -16.29 -10.84
CA SER A 745 -1.67 -16.25 -12.31
C SER A 745 -0.36 -16.87 -12.86
N MET A 746 0.65 -17.07 -12.01
CA MET A 746 1.89 -17.77 -12.31
C MET A 746 2.08 -18.97 -11.36
N PRO A 747 1.50 -20.14 -11.67
CA PRO A 747 1.73 -21.38 -10.93
C PRO A 747 3.05 -22.06 -11.33
N GLY A 748 3.50 -23.02 -10.51
CA GLY A 748 4.56 -23.98 -10.86
C GLY A 748 5.98 -23.66 -10.40
N PHE A 749 6.29 -22.43 -9.97
CA PHE A 749 7.61 -22.07 -9.42
C PHE A 749 7.53 -20.97 -8.36
N ASP A 750 8.50 -20.96 -7.45
CA ASP A 750 8.64 -19.88 -6.46
C ASP A 750 9.27 -18.64 -7.11
N LEU A 751 8.43 -17.73 -7.60
CA LEU A 751 8.88 -16.47 -8.20
C LEU A 751 9.77 -15.67 -7.23
N MET A 752 9.48 -15.66 -5.92
CA MET A 752 10.20 -14.84 -4.95
C MET A 752 11.57 -15.40 -4.59
N HIS A 753 11.76 -16.71 -4.74
CA HIS A 753 13.10 -17.26 -4.81
C HIS A 753 13.85 -16.69 -6.02
N GLN A 754 13.29 -16.72 -7.24
CA GLN A 754 14.03 -16.28 -8.43
C GLN A 754 14.37 -14.77 -8.41
N VAL A 755 13.41 -13.93 -8.01
CA VAL A 755 13.63 -12.49 -7.85
C VAL A 755 14.64 -12.21 -6.72
N GLY A 756 14.61 -13.00 -5.64
CA GLY A 756 15.63 -12.97 -4.59
C GLY A 756 17.03 -13.33 -5.10
N ARG A 757 17.17 -14.41 -5.88
CA ARG A 757 18.43 -14.84 -6.50
C ARG A 757 19.01 -13.75 -7.41
N LEU A 758 18.19 -13.13 -8.27
CA LEU A 758 18.59 -12.03 -9.15
C LEU A 758 18.95 -10.72 -8.41
N ARG A 759 18.42 -10.49 -7.21
CA ARG A 759 18.71 -9.28 -6.39
C ARG A 759 19.88 -9.46 -5.41
N GLN A 760 20.03 -10.64 -4.81
CA GLN A 760 20.82 -10.85 -3.59
C GLN A 760 22.00 -11.80 -3.78
N SER A 761 22.00 -12.65 -4.81
CA SER A 761 23.12 -13.57 -5.02
C SER A 761 24.32 -12.83 -5.61
N ARG A 762 25.49 -13.00 -4.99
CA ARG A 762 26.77 -12.49 -5.54
C ARG A 762 27.12 -13.16 -6.87
N LEU A 763 26.68 -14.40 -7.07
CA LEU A 763 26.87 -15.18 -8.29
C LEU A 763 25.60 -15.99 -8.58
N VAL A 764 24.99 -15.76 -9.73
CA VAL A 764 23.98 -16.64 -10.32
C VAL A 764 24.69 -17.39 -11.44
N SER A 765 24.59 -18.73 -11.47
CA SER A 765 25.32 -19.50 -12.49
C SER A 765 24.72 -19.26 -13.89
N SER A 766 25.51 -19.39 -14.96
CA SER A 766 24.98 -19.13 -16.32
C SER A 766 23.87 -20.11 -16.74
N SER A 767 23.82 -21.33 -16.19
CA SER A 767 22.71 -22.27 -16.42
C SER A 767 21.46 -21.90 -15.59
N GLU A 768 21.65 -21.49 -14.34
CA GLU A 768 20.59 -20.97 -13.47
C GLU A 768 19.96 -19.70 -14.05
N ALA A 769 20.76 -18.73 -14.50
CA ALA A 769 20.30 -17.51 -15.16
C ALA A 769 19.54 -17.81 -16.46
N VAL A 770 20.02 -18.77 -17.27
CA VAL A 770 19.29 -19.24 -18.46
C VAL A 770 17.92 -19.82 -18.06
N LEU A 771 17.84 -20.65 -17.02
CA LEU A 771 16.56 -21.24 -16.62
C LEU A 771 15.61 -20.20 -16.03
N ILE A 772 16.08 -19.28 -15.17
CA ILE A 772 15.27 -18.20 -14.60
C ILE A 772 14.67 -17.33 -15.72
N PHE A 773 15.49 -16.80 -16.62
CA PHE A 773 14.98 -15.95 -17.71
C PHE A 773 14.13 -16.73 -18.72
N GLN A 774 14.37 -18.04 -18.90
CA GLN A 774 13.53 -18.87 -19.75
C GLN A 774 12.15 -19.08 -19.13
N THR A 775 12.08 -19.52 -17.86
CA THR A 775 10.80 -19.71 -17.17
C THR A 775 10.01 -18.41 -17.08
N LEU A 776 10.64 -17.26 -16.83
CA LEU A 776 9.97 -15.96 -16.84
C LEU A 776 9.43 -15.58 -18.23
N ALA A 777 10.21 -15.76 -19.30
CA ALA A 777 9.75 -15.48 -20.67
C ALA A 777 8.68 -16.47 -21.14
N GLU A 778 8.63 -17.69 -20.61
CA GLU A 778 7.59 -18.68 -20.88
C GLU A 778 6.31 -18.43 -20.07
N SER A 779 6.41 -18.01 -18.80
CA SER A 779 5.27 -17.84 -17.89
C SER A 779 4.58 -16.47 -17.94
N VAL A 780 5.21 -15.45 -18.53
CA VAL A 780 4.64 -14.09 -18.63
C VAL A 780 4.06 -13.88 -20.03
N ARG A 781 2.77 -14.18 -20.19
CA ARG A 781 2.06 -14.16 -21.50
C ARG A 781 0.69 -13.48 -21.48
N THR A 782 0.06 -13.34 -20.32
CA THR A 782 -1.21 -12.58 -20.16
C THR A 782 -1.00 -11.30 -19.35
N ASP A 783 -1.94 -10.36 -19.47
CA ASP A 783 -1.95 -9.10 -18.71
C ASP A 783 -1.88 -9.34 -17.19
N GLU A 784 -2.63 -10.34 -16.70
CA GLU A 784 -2.58 -10.76 -15.29
C GLU A 784 -1.18 -11.25 -14.87
N GLN A 785 -0.51 -12.03 -15.72
CA GLN A 785 0.85 -12.52 -15.45
C GLN A 785 1.89 -11.39 -15.49
N VAL A 786 1.70 -10.41 -16.37
CA VAL A 786 2.51 -9.18 -16.38
C VAL A 786 2.34 -8.41 -15.07
N ILE A 787 1.11 -8.21 -14.59
CA ILE A 787 0.88 -7.53 -13.32
C ILE A 787 1.40 -8.34 -12.12
N ALA A 788 1.18 -9.65 -12.08
CA ALA A 788 1.72 -10.54 -11.05
C ALA A 788 3.25 -10.54 -11.02
N LEU A 789 3.93 -10.35 -12.17
CA LEU A 789 5.38 -10.10 -12.18
C LEU A 789 5.69 -8.73 -11.57
N LEU A 790 5.06 -7.67 -12.09
CA LEU A 790 5.34 -6.28 -11.72
C LEU A 790 5.09 -5.97 -10.24
N ALA A 791 4.11 -6.61 -9.59
CA ALA A 791 3.84 -6.49 -8.16
C ALA A 791 5.07 -6.76 -7.27
N HIS A 792 5.99 -7.59 -7.77
CA HIS A 792 7.21 -7.98 -7.08
C HIS A 792 8.47 -7.23 -7.54
N PHE A 793 8.33 -6.29 -8.48
CA PHE A 793 9.35 -5.33 -8.90
C PHE A 793 8.99 -3.88 -8.50
N PRO A 794 8.84 -3.59 -7.19
CA PRO A 794 8.46 -2.27 -6.72
C PRO A 794 9.61 -1.26 -6.85
N SER A 795 9.26 0.02 -6.95
CA SER A 795 10.18 1.12 -7.26
C SER A 795 11.34 1.26 -6.27
N HIS A 796 11.09 1.12 -4.96
CA HIS A 796 12.06 1.24 -3.87
C HIS A 796 13.05 0.07 -3.75
N PHE A 797 12.87 -1.00 -4.54
CA PHE A 797 13.87 -2.06 -4.79
C PHE A 797 14.47 -1.99 -6.21
N GLY A 798 14.50 -0.80 -6.80
CA GLY A 798 15.08 -0.55 -8.12
C GLY A 798 14.16 -0.95 -9.28
N GLY A 799 12.89 -1.26 -9.03
CA GLY A 799 11.93 -1.65 -10.06
C GLY A 799 12.45 -2.80 -10.91
N LEU A 800 12.39 -2.62 -12.24
CA LEU A 800 12.78 -3.62 -13.25
C LEU A 800 14.31 -3.82 -13.41
N LEU A 801 15.17 -3.10 -12.67
CA LEU A 801 16.63 -3.21 -12.83
C LEU A 801 17.20 -4.65 -12.71
N PRO A 802 16.75 -5.53 -11.78
CA PRO A 802 17.28 -6.88 -11.68
C PRO A 802 17.02 -7.75 -12.91
N LEU A 803 15.93 -7.47 -13.67
CA LEU A 803 15.69 -8.09 -14.96
C LEU A 803 16.51 -7.40 -16.06
N ALA A 804 16.59 -6.08 -16.04
CA ALA A 804 17.28 -5.29 -17.07
C ALA A 804 18.80 -5.55 -17.12
N PHE A 805 19.43 -5.97 -16.01
CA PHE A 805 20.83 -6.43 -16.05
C PHE A 805 21.05 -7.65 -16.97
N GLY A 806 20.00 -8.42 -17.27
CA GLY A 806 20.04 -9.52 -18.23
C GLY A 806 20.48 -9.10 -19.64
N PHE A 807 20.26 -7.84 -20.05
CA PHE A 807 20.76 -7.29 -21.31
C PHE A 807 22.30 -7.31 -21.41
N PHE A 808 23.02 -7.31 -20.28
CA PHE A 808 24.48 -7.28 -20.23
C PHE A 808 25.09 -8.65 -19.89
N HIS A 809 24.26 -9.68 -19.71
CA HIS A 809 24.73 -11.01 -19.33
C HIS A 809 25.58 -11.66 -20.45
N ALA A 810 26.63 -12.38 -20.07
CA ALA A 810 27.61 -12.95 -20.99
C ALA A 810 27.00 -13.96 -21.98
N SER A 811 26.13 -14.86 -21.50
CA SER A 811 25.40 -15.82 -22.34
C SER A 811 24.42 -15.10 -23.28
N PRO A 812 24.54 -15.27 -24.63
CA PRO A 812 23.60 -14.68 -25.59
C PRO A 812 22.15 -15.12 -25.36
N LYS A 813 21.92 -16.36 -24.91
CA LYS A 813 20.56 -16.88 -24.65
C LYS A 813 19.84 -16.06 -23.57
N VAL A 814 20.55 -15.64 -22.51
CA VAL A 814 19.97 -14.77 -21.48
C VAL A 814 19.59 -13.42 -22.08
N ARG A 815 20.46 -12.77 -22.86
CA ARG A 815 20.16 -11.47 -23.48
C ARG A 815 18.90 -11.49 -24.36
N HIS A 816 18.71 -12.56 -25.14
CA HIS A 816 17.52 -12.75 -25.96
C HIS A 816 16.26 -12.96 -25.11
N LEU A 817 16.30 -13.88 -24.12
CA LEU A 817 15.16 -14.13 -23.23
C LEU A 817 14.78 -12.91 -22.38
N THR A 818 15.77 -12.12 -21.93
CA THR A 818 15.51 -10.83 -21.29
C THR A 818 14.78 -9.89 -22.24
N LEU A 819 15.20 -9.81 -23.50
CA LEU A 819 14.56 -8.91 -24.47
C LEU A 819 13.14 -9.37 -24.83
N ASP A 820 12.92 -10.66 -25.05
CA ASP A 820 11.58 -11.21 -25.31
C ASP A 820 10.63 -10.96 -24.11
N LEU A 821 11.12 -11.07 -22.87
CA LEU A 821 10.37 -10.70 -21.66
C LEU A 821 10.06 -9.19 -21.60
N PHE A 822 11.02 -8.33 -21.94
CA PHE A 822 10.80 -6.87 -21.98
C PHE A 822 9.86 -6.44 -23.11
N ASP A 823 9.78 -7.18 -24.22
CA ASP A 823 8.74 -6.98 -25.24
C ASP A 823 7.34 -7.31 -24.68
N GLN A 824 7.17 -8.43 -23.95
CA GLN A 824 5.88 -8.76 -23.32
C GLN A 824 5.47 -7.69 -22.30
N LEU A 825 6.41 -7.23 -21.46
CA LEU A 825 6.17 -6.11 -20.55
C LEU A 825 5.86 -4.80 -21.30
N GLY A 826 6.48 -4.57 -22.46
CA GLY A 826 6.23 -3.41 -23.31
C GLY A 826 4.89 -3.43 -24.04
N ALA A 827 4.26 -4.59 -24.21
CA ALA A 827 2.92 -4.73 -24.80
C ALA A 827 1.82 -4.32 -23.81
N HIS A 828 1.99 -4.58 -22.51
CA HIS A 828 1.00 -4.25 -21.49
C HIS A 828 1.03 -2.75 -21.10
N PRO A 829 -0.11 -2.03 -21.01
CA PRO A 829 -0.12 -0.58 -20.74
C PRO A 829 0.64 -0.15 -19.48
N THR A 830 0.44 -0.82 -18.34
CA THR A 830 1.17 -0.57 -17.09
C THR A 830 2.63 -1.01 -17.18
N GLY A 831 2.93 -2.05 -17.98
CA GLY A 831 4.29 -2.53 -18.18
C GLY A 831 5.12 -1.56 -19.01
N ALA A 832 4.60 -1.07 -20.15
CA ALA A 832 5.21 -0.01 -20.96
C ALA A 832 5.52 1.25 -20.13
N LYS A 833 4.60 1.67 -19.26
CA LYS A 833 4.78 2.80 -18.33
C LYS A 833 5.97 2.58 -17.37
N LEU A 834 6.24 1.35 -16.93
CA LEU A 834 7.37 1.01 -16.05
C LEU A 834 8.68 0.70 -16.81
N VAL A 835 8.62 0.11 -18.01
CA VAL A 835 9.78 -0.03 -18.90
C VAL A 835 10.32 1.35 -19.31
N SER A 836 9.44 2.35 -19.47
CA SER A 836 9.87 3.72 -19.76
C SER A 836 10.74 4.36 -18.68
N THR A 837 10.60 3.95 -17.41
CA THR A 837 11.38 4.47 -16.27
C THR A 837 12.76 3.84 -16.11
N LEU A 838 13.14 2.88 -16.97
CA LEU A 838 14.54 2.42 -17.04
C LEU A 838 15.49 3.59 -17.35
N ASN A 839 16.70 3.54 -16.79
CA ASN A 839 17.72 4.55 -17.05
C ASN A 839 18.23 4.47 -18.51
N ALA A 840 18.90 5.54 -18.97
CA ALA A 840 19.36 5.65 -20.36
C ALA A 840 20.24 4.47 -20.82
N PHE A 841 21.10 3.95 -19.94
CA PHE A 841 22.00 2.84 -20.25
C PHE A 841 21.24 1.54 -20.58
N HIS A 842 20.26 1.16 -19.76
CA HIS A 842 19.40 0.00 -20.01
C HIS A 842 18.53 0.19 -21.27
N ARG A 843 17.99 1.40 -21.49
CA ARG A 843 17.18 1.70 -22.69
C ARG A 843 18.01 1.63 -23.98
N ILE A 844 19.27 2.06 -23.96
CA ILE A 844 20.21 1.93 -25.10
C ILE A 844 20.54 0.45 -25.37
N ALA A 845 20.77 -0.35 -24.32
CA ALA A 845 21.05 -1.78 -24.47
C ALA A 845 19.86 -2.56 -25.05
N TYR A 846 18.64 -2.29 -24.55
CA TYR A 846 17.40 -2.83 -25.09
C TYR A 846 17.21 -2.46 -26.57
N ALA A 847 17.36 -1.18 -26.92
CA ALA A 847 17.25 -0.72 -28.31
C ALA A 847 18.29 -1.37 -29.23
N ARG A 848 19.55 -1.50 -28.79
CA ARG A 848 20.62 -2.18 -29.53
C ARG A 848 20.27 -3.65 -29.79
N LEU A 849 19.92 -4.40 -28.74
CA LEU A 849 19.61 -5.83 -28.86
C LEU A 849 18.35 -6.07 -29.71
N SER A 850 17.37 -5.16 -29.66
CA SER A 850 16.17 -5.25 -30.49
C SER A 850 16.49 -5.04 -31.97
N ALA A 851 17.34 -4.06 -32.30
CA ALA A 851 17.85 -3.85 -33.66
C ALA A 851 18.72 -5.02 -34.16
N GLU A 852 19.56 -5.59 -33.28
CA GLU A 852 20.38 -6.79 -33.58
C GLU A 852 19.49 -7.99 -33.94
N ARG A 853 18.41 -8.23 -33.19
CA ARG A 853 17.40 -9.26 -33.48
C ARG A 853 16.59 -8.95 -34.76
N GLN A 854 16.23 -7.69 -35.01
CA GLN A 854 15.51 -7.29 -36.23
C GLN A 854 16.35 -7.54 -37.48
N ALA A 855 17.61 -7.11 -37.50
CA ALA A 855 18.52 -7.34 -38.62
C ALA A 855 18.73 -8.84 -38.92
N LEU A 856 18.83 -9.67 -37.87
CA LEU A 856 18.94 -11.13 -38.01
C LEU A 856 17.64 -11.75 -38.60
N LEU A 857 16.46 -11.26 -38.19
CA LEU A 857 15.18 -11.69 -38.77
C LEU A 857 15.00 -11.23 -40.22
N GLU A 858 15.55 -10.08 -40.60
CA GLU A 858 15.57 -9.59 -41.98
C GLU A 858 16.51 -10.41 -42.87
N GLN A 859 17.69 -10.78 -42.38
CA GLN A 859 18.60 -11.71 -43.06
C GLN A 859 17.94 -13.07 -43.30
N LEU A 860 17.34 -13.67 -42.26
CA LEU A 860 16.62 -14.95 -42.38
C LEU A 860 15.42 -14.88 -43.35
N ARG A 861 14.80 -13.71 -43.53
CA ARG A 861 13.73 -13.49 -44.52
C ARG A 861 14.30 -13.34 -45.94
N ALA A 862 15.45 -12.68 -46.10
CA ALA A 862 16.13 -12.56 -47.38
C ALA A 862 16.62 -13.93 -47.89
N ASP A 863 17.20 -14.75 -47.02
CA ASP A 863 17.64 -16.12 -47.34
C ASP A 863 16.47 -17.06 -47.68
N GLN A 864 15.26 -16.75 -47.21
CA GLN A 864 14.03 -17.50 -47.52
C GLN A 864 13.30 -16.99 -48.78
N GLN A 865 13.69 -15.85 -49.35
CA GLN A 865 13.16 -15.43 -50.65
C GLN A 865 13.90 -16.18 -51.78
N PRO A 866 13.21 -16.90 -52.66
CA PRO A 866 13.86 -17.62 -53.75
C PRO A 866 14.49 -16.62 -54.73
N GLN A 867 15.82 -16.67 -54.88
CA GLN A 867 16.51 -15.86 -55.88
C GLN A 867 15.94 -16.15 -57.29
N PRO A 868 15.69 -15.12 -58.12
CA PRO A 868 15.32 -15.34 -59.50
C PRO A 868 16.47 -16.05 -60.23
N ARG A 869 16.19 -17.20 -60.83
CA ARG A 869 17.17 -17.97 -61.62
C ARG A 869 17.40 -17.29 -62.97
N ASP A 870 18.24 -16.25 -62.99
CA ASP A 870 18.67 -15.62 -64.23
C ASP A 870 19.46 -16.61 -65.10
N ALA A 871 18.83 -17.04 -66.19
CA ALA A 871 19.33 -18.09 -67.07
C ALA A 871 20.47 -17.58 -67.97
N LYS A 872 21.72 -17.66 -67.50
CA LYS A 872 22.89 -17.54 -68.36
C LYS A 872 23.10 -18.81 -69.18
N VAL A 873 22.52 -18.80 -70.39
CA VAL A 873 22.72 -19.82 -71.42
C VAL A 873 24.20 -19.95 -71.75
N VAL A 874 24.81 -21.07 -71.36
CA VAL A 874 26.09 -21.51 -71.92
C VAL A 874 25.82 -22.00 -73.33
N ARG A 875 26.46 -21.38 -74.33
CA ARG A 875 26.30 -21.76 -75.74
C ARG A 875 27.40 -22.74 -76.10
N GLU A 876 27.02 -23.99 -76.31
CA GLU A 876 27.93 -25.10 -76.56
C GLU A 876 28.76 -24.92 -77.84
N ARG A 877 29.99 -25.42 -77.80
CA ARG A 877 30.79 -25.80 -78.97
C ARG A 877 31.64 -27.02 -78.59
N GLU A 878 31.13 -28.20 -78.90
CA GLU A 878 32.01 -29.36 -79.13
C GLU A 878 31.37 -30.35 -80.09
N THR A 879 32.18 -31.17 -80.75
CA THR A 879 31.83 -31.84 -82.00
C THR A 879 31.59 -33.33 -81.84
N THR A 880 30.42 -33.76 -82.31
CA THR A 880 30.13 -35.02 -83.01
C THR A 880 31.13 -36.19 -82.81
N VAL A 881 30.79 -37.13 -81.92
CA VAL A 881 31.07 -38.56 -82.13
C VAL A 881 29.82 -39.36 -81.75
N THR A 882 29.44 -40.31 -82.60
CA THR A 882 28.32 -41.24 -82.40
C THR A 882 28.75 -42.52 -81.69
N LEU A 883 27.91 -43.10 -80.82
CA LEU A 883 27.76 -44.56 -80.73
C LEU A 883 26.44 -44.97 -80.05
N GLN A 884 26.07 -46.25 -80.20
CA GLN A 884 24.71 -46.76 -80.02
C GLN A 884 24.55 -47.67 -78.80
N SER A 885 23.33 -47.67 -78.23
CA SER A 885 22.59 -48.86 -77.77
C SER A 885 23.02 -49.64 -76.50
N PHE A 886 22.08 -50.46 -76.03
CA PHE A 886 22.05 -51.37 -74.87
C PHE A 886 21.99 -50.64 -73.49
N ALA A 887 20.99 -50.89 -72.62
CA ALA A 887 20.46 -52.16 -72.06
C ALA A 887 21.48 -52.79 -71.08
N ALA A 888 21.16 -52.95 -69.78
CA ALA A 888 20.35 -54.05 -69.21
C ALA A 888 20.97 -55.43 -69.54
N GLU A 889 21.27 -56.31 -68.58
CA GLU A 889 20.79 -56.42 -67.18
C GLU A 889 21.78 -57.24 -66.30
N VAL A 890 21.51 -57.30 -64.98
CA VAL A 890 21.84 -58.38 -64.01
C VAL A 890 23.21 -59.10 -64.11
N SER A 891 24.05 -58.95 -63.06
CA SER A 891 24.32 -60.06 -62.09
C SER A 891 25.13 -59.60 -60.88
N ALA A 892 24.92 -60.26 -59.73
CA ALA A 892 25.51 -60.04 -58.39
C ALA A 892 25.13 -58.71 -57.69
#